data_AF-A0A6P2BAQ2-F1
#
_entry.id   AF-A0A6P2BAQ2-F1
#
_cell.length_a   1.000
_cell.length_b   1.000
_cell.length_c   1.000
_cell.angle_alpha   90.00
_cell.angle_beta   90.00
_cell.angle_gamma   90.00
#
_symmetry.space_group_name_H-M   'P 1'
#
loop_
_entity.id
_entity.type
_entity.pdbx_description
1 polymer ?
#
loop_
_entity_poly.entity_id
_entity_poly.type
_entity_poly.pdbx_seq_one_letter_code
_entity_poly.pdbx_strand_id
1 'polypeptide(L)'
;AEAQTGAVRLDWEDTGAPRYNLIYATAPDCDVDNFSLCPGGTMVLNVTAPHIETGLGNGQNYWFYLESAATGATALSNEAGARPDIIVPNGRVDAIAHDAEEDLTYLGGNFTRFGRRSGGGALLSARTGQFQAFPLVNGTVSATVADGHGGFYIGGTFTEVDGEPRNGLAQIRANGTLTNWNPNVGGESPAIFALTVADDIVYAGGTFSSIDGETRNNLAAVDSNGNLSDWNPDANNIVVALAAADDTVYVGGSFSEVGGQTRNRLAAIDADGNLTDWNPDVAGDIGALAVAEGIVYAGGFVTEVGGQARNHLAAIDADGNLTDWSPEAGGQFPSIFALAVANGIVYAGGSFTSIDGETRNRLAAIDADGNLTDWNPDASGVSTLTLSVAEGIVYAGGFFTSIGGQARSNFAAIDVDGTLTAWNPEAVDVVEALAVADGIVYAGGNFTSIGGQTRNRLAAVDSEGNVTDWNPNVSSGSVRTLAMEDGIIYAGGQFDSVGGQTRNNLAAIDTDGNLTDWNPDPSGGVLAMAIADGIVYLGGFFTTVGGESRNHLAAIDTDGNLTGWNPDANAQVLALAVADGIIYTGGFFSSIGGESRNRLAAIDTDGNLSGWNPGANNAVEAFTVADGIVYVGGQFASIGGETRNRLAAFDAEGNLTAWNPDADSTVLGFAVADGIVYVGGSFREVGGQTRNRLAAIDTNGNLTDWNPDADGFVRALAVAGDIVYAGGNFTLIGNELTPFFAALEAQPAP
;
A
#
# COMPACT_ATOMS: atom_id res chain seq x y z
N ALA A 1 4.86 -24.93 -24.93
CA ALA A 1 5.79 -25.40 -23.90
C ALA A 1 5.72 -24.40 -22.77
N GLU A 2 5.42 -24.87 -21.56
CA GLU A 2 5.02 -24.09 -20.39
C GLU A 2 6.03 -24.41 -19.28
N ALA A 3 6.73 -23.41 -18.76
CA ALA A 3 7.80 -23.63 -17.80
C ALA A 3 7.25 -23.86 -16.38
N GLN A 4 7.91 -24.75 -15.62
CA GLN A 4 7.56 -25.09 -14.25
C GLN A 4 8.85 -25.30 -13.42
N THR A 5 8.77 -25.28 -12.10
CA THR A 5 9.94 -25.44 -11.23
C THR A 5 10.60 -26.81 -11.41
N GLY A 6 11.77 -26.86 -12.07
CA GLY A 6 12.49 -28.08 -12.43
C GLY A 6 11.84 -28.90 -13.55
N ALA A 7 10.88 -28.35 -14.29
CA ALA A 7 10.06 -29.07 -15.26
C ALA A 7 9.56 -28.19 -16.42
N VAL A 8 9.02 -28.81 -17.48
CA VAL A 8 8.28 -28.13 -18.55
C VAL A 8 7.05 -28.97 -18.93
N ARG A 9 5.87 -28.36 -18.91
CA ARG A 9 4.65 -28.95 -19.48
C ARG A 9 4.59 -28.71 -21.00
N LEU A 10 4.21 -29.75 -21.71
CA LEU A 10 4.20 -29.84 -23.18
C LEU A 10 2.85 -30.37 -23.62
N ASP A 11 2.10 -29.54 -24.33
CA ASP A 11 0.77 -29.83 -24.84
C ASP A 11 0.76 -29.70 -26.37
N TRP A 12 -0.05 -30.52 -27.06
CA TRP A 12 -0.14 -30.55 -28.52
C TRP A 12 -1.43 -31.20 -29.02
N GLU A 13 -1.86 -30.86 -30.24
CA GLU A 13 -3.01 -31.49 -30.90
C GLU A 13 -2.67 -32.95 -31.29
N ASP A 14 -3.45 -33.92 -30.82
CA ASP A 14 -3.25 -35.33 -31.18
C ASP A 14 -3.73 -35.61 -32.62
N THR A 15 -2.77 -35.68 -33.54
CA THR A 15 -2.95 -36.08 -34.94
C THR A 15 -3.39 -37.54 -35.15
N GLY A 16 -3.52 -38.34 -34.10
CA GLY A 16 -3.81 -39.78 -34.17
C GLY A 16 -2.62 -40.65 -34.56
N ALA A 17 -1.39 -40.14 -34.42
CA ALA A 17 -0.18 -40.91 -34.69
C ALA A 17 -0.01 -42.04 -33.65
N PRO A 18 0.47 -43.25 -34.04
CA PRO A 18 0.55 -44.39 -33.13
C PRO A 18 1.67 -44.28 -32.06
N ARG A 19 2.49 -43.22 -32.12
CA ARG A 19 3.44 -42.79 -31.08
C ARG A 19 3.90 -41.35 -31.33
N TYR A 20 4.26 -40.65 -30.25
CA TYR A 20 5.03 -39.41 -30.29
C TYR A 20 6.33 -39.58 -29.50
N ASN A 21 7.41 -38.94 -29.93
CA ASN A 21 8.67 -38.86 -29.19
C ASN A 21 8.99 -37.39 -28.95
N LEU A 22 9.33 -37.03 -27.72
CA LEU A 22 9.86 -35.71 -27.38
C LEU A 22 11.38 -35.74 -27.59
N ILE A 23 11.92 -34.67 -28.16
CA ILE A 23 13.36 -34.43 -28.30
C ILE A 23 13.63 -33.06 -27.68
N TYR A 24 14.68 -32.92 -26.87
CA TYR A 24 15.06 -31.61 -26.34
C TYR A 24 16.56 -31.42 -26.18
N ALA A 25 17.01 -30.16 -26.21
CA ALA A 25 18.40 -29.75 -26.07
C ALA A 25 18.53 -28.45 -25.26
N THR A 26 19.72 -28.14 -24.76
CA THR A 26 20.07 -26.86 -24.10
C THR A 26 20.68 -25.85 -25.08
N ALA A 27 20.35 -25.95 -26.37
CA ALA A 27 20.68 -25.01 -27.43
C ALA A 27 19.60 -25.08 -28.54
N PRO A 28 19.32 -23.98 -29.25
CA PRO A 28 18.38 -23.94 -30.38
C PRO A 28 18.96 -24.61 -31.62
N ASP A 29 18.12 -24.73 -32.66
CA ASP A 29 18.48 -25.23 -34.00
C ASP A 29 19.08 -26.65 -33.96
N CYS A 30 18.62 -27.49 -33.02
CA CYS A 30 19.15 -28.84 -32.84
C CYS A 30 18.76 -29.77 -34.01
N ASP A 31 19.75 -30.43 -34.61
CA ASP A 31 19.55 -31.50 -35.59
C ASP A 31 18.90 -32.72 -34.91
N VAL A 32 17.59 -32.87 -35.06
CA VAL A 32 16.80 -33.93 -34.43
C VAL A 32 17.16 -35.34 -34.88
N ASP A 33 17.66 -35.54 -36.10
CA ASP A 33 18.14 -36.84 -36.58
C ASP A 33 19.46 -37.24 -35.88
N ASN A 34 20.21 -36.25 -35.37
CA ASN A 34 21.49 -36.42 -34.69
C ASN A 34 21.48 -35.84 -33.25
N PHE A 35 20.32 -35.77 -32.59
CA PHE A 35 20.09 -35.01 -31.34
C PHE A 35 21.17 -35.22 -30.25
N SER A 36 21.75 -36.42 -30.15
CA SER A 36 22.86 -36.76 -29.24
C SER A 36 24.15 -35.95 -29.43
N LEU A 37 24.27 -35.17 -30.52
CA LEU A 37 25.36 -34.22 -30.77
C LEU A 37 25.05 -32.80 -30.27
N CYS A 38 23.79 -32.48 -29.97
CA CYS A 38 23.39 -31.20 -29.41
C CYS A 38 23.76 -31.10 -27.91
N PRO A 39 24.12 -29.91 -27.40
CA PRO A 39 24.27 -29.68 -25.96
C PRO A 39 22.99 -30.11 -25.23
N GLY A 40 23.11 -30.98 -24.22
CA GLY A 40 21.95 -31.48 -23.46
C GLY A 40 20.97 -32.38 -24.23
N GLY A 41 21.31 -32.77 -25.47
CA GLY A 41 20.43 -33.50 -26.38
C GLY A 41 19.88 -34.82 -25.83
N THR A 42 18.56 -34.87 -25.64
CA THR A 42 17.83 -35.97 -25.00
C THR A 42 16.58 -36.32 -25.83
N MET A 43 16.15 -37.58 -25.79
CA MET A 43 14.92 -38.05 -26.43
C MET A 43 14.11 -38.92 -25.45
N VAL A 44 12.81 -38.67 -25.35
CA VAL A 44 11.84 -39.38 -24.50
C VAL A 44 10.77 -40.00 -25.39
N LEU A 45 10.57 -41.32 -25.24
CA LEU A 45 9.83 -42.14 -26.21
C LEU A 45 8.39 -42.43 -25.79
N ASN A 46 7.45 -42.34 -26.74
CA ASN A 46 6.02 -42.62 -26.56
C ASN A 46 5.34 -41.68 -25.53
N VAL A 47 5.63 -40.38 -25.62
CA VAL A 47 4.97 -39.34 -24.83
C VAL A 47 3.51 -39.14 -25.28
N THR A 48 2.68 -38.59 -24.38
CA THR A 48 1.24 -38.34 -24.61
C THR A 48 0.88 -36.94 -24.12
N ALA A 49 0.04 -36.20 -24.84
CA ALA A 49 -0.42 -34.88 -24.40
C ALA A 49 -1.44 -34.99 -23.24
N PRO A 50 -1.37 -34.13 -22.20
CA PRO A 50 -0.23 -33.28 -21.85
C PRO A 50 0.92 -34.12 -21.26
N HIS A 51 2.15 -33.84 -21.68
CA HIS A 51 3.37 -34.41 -21.10
C HIS A 51 4.04 -33.42 -20.16
N ILE A 52 4.68 -33.89 -19.10
CA ILE A 52 5.48 -33.06 -18.19
C ILE A 52 6.89 -33.65 -18.13
N GLU A 53 7.86 -32.92 -18.66
CA GLU A 53 9.27 -33.29 -18.61
C GLU A 53 9.88 -32.77 -17.31
N THR A 54 10.49 -33.64 -16.49
CA THR A 54 10.90 -33.32 -15.10
C THR A 54 12.37 -33.61 -14.84
N GLY A 55 12.97 -32.89 -13.89
CA GLY A 55 14.40 -33.02 -13.58
C GLY A 55 15.29 -32.13 -14.47
N LEU A 56 14.69 -31.09 -15.05
CA LEU A 56 15.38 -30.08 -15.85
C LEU A 56 16.08 -29.04 -14.95
N GLY A 57 17.13 -28.41 -15.45
CA GLY A 57 17.91 -27.43 -14.70
C GLY A 57 17.23 -26.06 -14.66
N ASN A 58 16.99 -25.54 -13.46
CA ASN A 58 16.48 -24.18 -13.29
C ASN A 58 17.54 -23.13 -13.70
N GLY A 59 17.11 -22.07 -14.38
CA GLY A 59 17.99 -21.06 -14.98
C GLY A 59 18.52 -21.42 -16.37
N GLN A 60 18.22 -22.62 -16.89
CA GLN A 60 18.73 -23.12 -18.18
C GLN A 60 17.62 -23.11 -19.24
N ASN A 61 17.90 -22.49 -20.39
CA ASN A 61 17.02 -22.60 -21.56
C ASN A 61 17.05 -24.02 -22.12
N TYR A 62 15.88 -24.54 -22.49
CA TYR A 62 15.68 -25.78 -23.22
C TYR A 62 14.85 -25.51 -24.48
N TRP A 63 15.13 -26.28 -25.53
CA TRP A 63 14.43 -26.22 -26.80
C TRP A 63 13.91 -27.61 -27.15
N PHE A 64 12.62 -27.69 -27.47
CA PHE A 64 11.86 -28.93 -27.58
C PHE A 64 11.29 -29.11 -29.00
N TYR A 65 11.34 -30.34 -29.50
CA TYR A 65 10.67 -30.79 -30.71
C TYR A 65 9.82 -32.04 -30.41
N LEU A 66 8.68 -32.17 -31.07
CA LEU A 66 7.85 -33.36 -31.04
C LEU A 66 7.96 -34.10 -32.38
N GLU A 67 8.44 -35.33 -32.38
CA GLU A 67 8.35 -36.24 -33.52
C GLU A 67 7.06 -37.08 -33.41
N SER A 68 6.17 -36.94 -34.39
CA SER A 68 5.09 -37.90 -34.64
C SER A 68 5.58 -38.98 -35.63
N ALA A 69 5.25 -40.26 -35.38
CA ALA A 69 5.76 -41.35 -36.19
C ALA A 69 4.70 -42.42 -36.51
N ALA A 70 4.34 -42.54 -37.79
CA ALA A 70 3.41 -43.52 -38.34
C ALA A 70 4.12 -44.56 -39.24
N THR A 71 3.39 -45.57 -39.70
CA THR A 71 3.94 -46.61 -40.60
C THR A 71 4.30 -46.04 -41.98
N GLY A 72 5.56 -45.63 -42.13
CA GLY A 72 6.13 -45.13 -43.38
C GLY A 72 6.30 -43.61 -43.48
N ALA A 73 5.99 -42.85 -42.42
CA ALA A 73 6.17 -41.40 -42.37
C ALA A 73 6.42 -40.91 -40.94
N THR A 74 7.24 -39.86 -40.81
CA THR A 74 7.40 -39.06 -39.60
C THR A 74 7.09 -37.60 -39.92
N ALA A 75 6.66 -36.84 -38.91
CA ALA A 75 6.48 -35.40 -39.02
C ALA A 75 6.88 -34.72 -37.69
N LEU A 76 7.61 -33.61 -37.80
CA LEU A 76 8.18 -32.87 -36.68
C LEU A 76 7.37 -31.60 -36.39
N SER A 77 7.27 -31.20 -35.13
CA SER A 77 6.81 -29.86 -34.76
C SER A 77 7.82 -28.77 -35.15
N ASN A 78 7.40 -27.51 -35.06
CA ASN A 78 8.35 -26.41 -34.88
C ASN A 78 9.12 -26.58 -33.55
N GLU A 79 10.29 -25.93 -33.43
CA GLU A 79 10.99 -25.84 -32.15
C GLU A 79 10.20 -24.97 -31.17
N ALA A 80 10.08 -25.42 -29.91
CA ALA A 80 9.49 -24.65 -28.83
C ALA A 80 10.52 -24.44 -27.72
N GLY A 81 10.88 -23.18 -27.44
CA GLY A 81 11.75 -22.84 -26.30
C GLY A 81 10.96 -22.76 -24.99
N ALA A 82 11.56 -23.21 -23.89
CA ALA A 82 11.10 -22.95 -22.53
C ALA A 82 12.28 -22.98 -21.55
N ARG A 83 12.14 -22.35 -20.39
CA ARG A 83 13.17 -22.30 -19.35
C ARG A 83 12.56 -22.53 -17.96
N PRO A 84 12.85 -23.66 -17.31
CA PRO A 84 12.60 -23.84 -15.88
C PRO A 84 13.37 -22.81 -15.06
N ASP A 85 12.80 -22.34 -13.94
CA ASP A 85 13.43 -21.39 -13.02
C ASP A 85 13.03 -21.68 -11.56
N ILE A 86 13.61 -20.93 -10.62
CA ILE A 86 13.09 -20.77 -9.25
C ILE A 86 13.08 -19.27 -8.98
N ILE A 87 11.98 -18.76 -8.44
CA ILE A 87 11.76 -17.32 -8.29
C ILE A 87 11.62 -17.00 -6.79
N VAL A 88 12.67 -16.45 -6.16
CA VAL A 88 12.77 -16.31 -4.69
C VAL A 88 13.40 -14.98 -4.24
N PRO A 89 12.72 -14.21 -3.34
CA PRO A 89 13.17 -12.95 -2.74
C PRO A 89 14.61 -12.85 -2.21
N ASN A 90 15.19 -11.63 -2.34
CA ASN A 90 16.50 -11.27 -1.78
C ASN A 90 16.51 -10.25 -0.59
N GLY A 91 15.36 -9.83 -0.02
CA GLY A 91 15.31 -8.74 1.00
C GLY A 91 13.94 -8.47 1.66
N ARG A 92 13.56 -7.19 1.92
CA ARG A 92 12.33 -6.80 2.68
C ARG A 92 10.99 -7.02 1.92
N VAL A 93 9.86 -6.38 2.31
CA VAL A 93 8.60 -6.01 1.56
C VAL A 93 7.65 -5.07 2.34
N ASP A 94 7.22 -3.90 1.83
CA ASP A 94 6.58 -2.90 2.69
C ASP A 94 5.20 -2.23 2.34
N ALA A 95 4.19 -2.80 1.58
CA ALA A 95 2.78 -2.28 1.29
C ALA A 95 1.83 -2.74 0.05
N ILE A 96 0.49 -2.43 0.04
CA ILE A 96 -0.65 -2.93 -0.87
C ILE A 96 -1.78 -1.87 -1.35
N ALA A 97 -3.11 -2.19 -1.61
CA ALA A 97 -4.38 -1.47 -2.17
C ALA A 97 -5.18 -2.10 -3.43
N HIS A 98 -6.46 -1.76 -3.85
CA HIS A 98 -7.34 -2.33 -4.99
C HIS A 98 -8.82 -1.87 -4.94
N ASP A 99 -9.60 -2.00 -6.04
CA ASP A 99 -10.78 -1.21 -6.48
C ASP A 99 -11.88 -2.08 -7.13
N ALA A 100 -13.13 -1.89 -6.67
CA ALA A 100 -14.24 -2.81 -6.76
C ALA A 100 -14.76 -3.20 -8.16
N GLU A 101 -14.51 -2.41 -9.21
CA GLU A 101 -15.24 -2.56 -10.48
C GLU A 101 -14.50 -3.38 -11.58
N GLU A 102 -13.21 -3.70 -11.46
CA GLU A 102 -12.41 -4.34 -12.55
C GLU A 102 -11.25 -5.36 -12.16
N ASP A 103 -11.28 -6.07 -10.99
CA ASP A 103 -10.62 -7.40 -10.66
C ASP A 103 -9.08 -7.62 -10.38
N LEU A 104 -8.36 -6.93 -9.44
CA LEU A 104 -6.86 -6.90 -9.51
C LEU A 104 -5.91 -6.79 -8.26
N THR A 105 -4.61 -7.04 -8.48
CA THR A 105 -3.41 -6.89 -7.57
C THR A 105 -2.39 -5.89 -8.09
N TYR A 106 -1.30 -5.55 -7.37
CA TYR A 106 -0.14 -4.66 -7.67
C TYR A 106 0.98 -5.00 -6.60
N LEU A 107 2.14 -4.30 -6.38
CA LEU A 107 3.23 -4.52 -5.36
C LEU A 107 4.25 -3.33 -5.16
N GLY A 108 5.36 -3.39 -4.37
CA GLY A 108 6.42 -2.32 -4.08
C GLY A 108 7.63 -2.26 -2.98
N GLY A 109 8.75 -1.50 -2.93
CA GLY A 109 9.95 -1.96 -2.15
C GLY A 109 11.20 -1.18 -1.70
N ASN A 110 12.13 -1.86 -0.99
CA ASN A 110 13.60 -1.81 -0.71
C ASN A 110 14.49 -3.02 -1.24
N PHE A 111 14.32 -3.56 -2.48
CA PHE A 111 15.17 -4.61 -3.08
C PHE A 111 16.55 -4.12 -3.53
N THR A 112 17.40 -5.09 -3.95
CA THR A 112 18.27 -4.90 -5.13
C THR A 112 18.16 -5.85 -6.34
N ARG A 113 17.53 -7.05 -6.32
CA ARG A 113 17.79 -8.06 -7.39
C ARG A 113 16.73 -9.11 -7.80
N PHE A 114 16.35 -8.96 -9.06
CA PHE A 114 15.55 -9.76 -9.99
C PHE A 114 15.73 -8.95 -11.33
N GLY A 115 15.64 -9.47 -12.56
CA GLY A 115 15.60 -8.59 -13.76
C GLY A 115 16.78 -7.59 -14.02
N ARG A 116 16.48 -6.37 -14.51
CA ARG A 116 17.44 -5.36 -15.05
C ARG A 116 16.94 -3.90 -15.04
N ARG A 117 17.86 -2.92 -15.06
CA ARG A 117 17.64 -1.46 -14.98
C ARG A 117 16.89 -0.79 -16.13
N SER A 118 16.09 0.21 -15.79
CA SER A 118 16.05 1.46 -16.55
C SER A 118 16.15 2.65 -15.60
N GLY A 119 15.35 2.58 -14.55
CA GLY A 119 15.28 3.45 -13.40
C GLY A 119 13.87 3.99 -13.14
N GLY A 120 13.68 4.89 -12.18
CA GLY A 120 12.47 5.70 -11.91
C GLY A 120 11.05 5.38 -12.40
N GLY A 121 10.54 5.99 -13.49
CA GLY A 121 9.29 5.54 -14.12
C GLY A 121 9.32 5.66 -15.67
N ALA A 122 9.04 4.56 -16.38
CA ALA A 122 9.06 4.42 -17.84
C ALA A 122 7.63 4.15 -18.38
N LEU A 123 7.44 4.46 -19.67
CA LEU A 123 6.14 4.70 -20.31
C LEU A 123 5.98 3.68 -21.47
N LEU A 124 4.89 2.90 -21.56
CA LEU A 124 4.59 1.68 -22.38
C LEU A 124 3.10 1.56 -22.83
N SER A 125 2.69 0.49 -23.55
CA SER A 125 1.31 0.34 -24.09
C SER A 125 0.57 -0.98 -23.75
N ALA A 126 -0.70 -0.95 -23.34
CA ALA A 126 -1.50 -2.08 -22.80
C ALA A 126 -1.91 -3.05 -23.89
N ARG A 127 -2.13 -2.54 -25.10
CA ARG A 127 -2.55 -3.37 -26.24
C ARG A 127 -1.39 -4.12 -26.90
N THR A 128 -0.13 -3.69 -26.68
CA THR A 128 1.01 -4.12 -27.53
C THR A 128 2.40 -4.16 -26.88
N GLY A 129 2.55 -3.59 -25.69
CA GLY A 129 3.75 -3.69 -24.87
C GLY A 129 4.96 -2.87 -25.26
N GLN A 130 4.76 -1.67 -25.82
CA GLN A 130 5.87 -0.87 -26.36
C GLN A 130 5.97 0.53 -25.76
N PHE A 131 7.20 0.95 -25.51
CA PHE A 131 7.56 2.20 -24.84
C PHE A 131 7.16 3.46 -25.63
N GLN A 132 6.74 4.53 -24.94
CA GLN A 132 6.53 5.89 -25.51
C GLN A 132 7.43 6.95 -24.81
N ALA A 133 7.22 8.27 -24.97
CA ALA A 133 8.15 9.34 -24.52
C ALA A 133 7.64 10.39 -23.48
N PHE A 134 8.44 10.67 -22.43
CA PHE A 134 8.17 11.54 -21.24
C PHE A 134 9.42 12.34 -20.81
N PRO A 135 9.35 13.31 -19.86
CA PRO A 135 10.48 14.14 -19.37
C PRO A 135 11.43 13.54 -18.32
N LEU A 136 12.50 14.27 -17.95
CA LEU A 136 13.61 13.86 -17.07
C LEU A 136 13.87 14.83 -15.88
N VAL A 137 14.17 14.29 -14.68
CA VAL A 137 13.71 14.88 -13.40
C VAL A 137 14.55 14.49 -12.16
N ASN A 138 15.07 15.38 -11.28
CA ASN A 138 16.30 15.14 -10.45
C ASN A 138 16.26 15.02 -8.87
N GLY A 139 16.67 13.89 -8.28
CA GLY A 139 16.58 13.62 -6.83
C GLY A 139 15.68 12.42 -6.46
N THR A 140 14.59 12.68 -5.73
CA THR A 140 13.70 11.70 -5.09
C THR A 140 12.21 12.22 -5.20
N VAL A 141 11.09 11.49 -5.21
CA VAL A 141 9.69 12.05 -5.29
C VAL A 141 8.64 11.14 -4.64
N SER A 142 7.46 11.45 -4.14
CA SER A 142 6.89 10.66 -3.06
C SER A 142 5.52 9.95 -3.20
N ALA A 143 4.31 10.50 -3.45
CA ALA A 143 3.06 9.70 -3.66
C ALA A 143 1.96 10.35 -4.60
N THR A 144 0.72 9.84 -4.85
CA THR A 144 -0.10 10.16 -6.09
C THR A 144 -1.65 9.85 -6.24
N VAL A 145 -2.42 10.32 -7.29
CA VAL A 145 -3.88 10.13 -7.70
C VAL A 145 -4.23 10.79 -9.11
N ALA A 146 -5.44 10.58 -9.73
CA ALA A 146 -6.02 11.14 -11.00
C ALA A 146 -7.02 12.34 -10.97
N ASP A 147 -7.83 12.53 -12.06
CA ASP A 147 -8.59 13.74 -12.51
C ASP A 147 -10.12 13.67 -12.66
N GLY A 148 -10.70 12.51 -12.87
CA GLY A 148 -11.81 12.37 -13.83
C GLY A 148 -11.42 12.48 -15.33
N HIS A 149 -10.12 12.54 -15.73
CA HIS A 149 -9.73 12.99 -17.09
C HIS A 149 -8.49 12.38 -17.82
N GLY A 150 -7.61 11.58 -17.18
CA GLY A 150 -6.45 10.88 -17.78
C GLY A 150 -5.06 11.58 -17.77
N GLY A 151 -4.84 12.60 -16.93
CA GLY A 151 -3.59 13.29 -16.59
C GLY A 151 -3.27 13.15 -15.09
N PHE A 152 -2.20 13.75 -14.56
CA PHE A 152 -1.61 13.30 -13.27
C PHE A 152 -1.19 14.48 -12.30
N TYR A 153 -1.28 14.43 -10.94
CA TYR A 153 -0.87 15.48 -9.90
C TYR A 153 0.21 15.02 -8.76
N ILE A 154 1.58 15.06 -8.90
CA ILE A 154 2.58 14.24 -8.10
C ILE A 154 2.99 14.94 -6.80
N GLY A 155 3.70 14.29 -5.88
CA GLY A 155 4.88 15.04 -5.43
C GLY A 155 5.79 14.37 -4.46
N GLY A 156 6.91 15.01 -4.21
CA GLY A 156 7.84 14.49 -3.27
C GLY A 156 9.03 15.33 -3.03
N THR A 157 10.15 15.12 -3.70
CA THR A 157 11.43 15.06 -3.00
C THR A 157 12.67 15.36 -3.92
N PHE A 158 12.61 16.29 -4.90
CA PHE A 158 13.51 16.43 -6.07
C PHE A 158 14.25 17.79 -6.37
N THR A 159 14.08 18.52 -7.50
CA THR A 159 14.41 19.97 -7.78
C THR A 159 14.11 20.58 -9.21
N GLU A 160 13.85 19.83 -10.31
CA GLU A 160 13.74 20.24 -11.73
C GLU A 160 13.00 19.24 -12.69
N VAL A 161 12.07 19.69 -13.57
CA VAL A 161 11.35 18.91 -14.64
C VAL A 161 11.82 19.20 -16.05
N ASP A 162 12.24 18.23 -16.85
CA ASP A 162 12.60 18.45 -18.28
C ASP A 162 13.67 19.57 -18.48
N GLY A 163 14.33 20.02 -17.40
CA GLY A 163 15.16 21.23 -17.34
C GLY A 163 14.47 22.52 -16.87
N GLU A 164 13.15 22.53 -16.71
CA GLU A 164 12.34 23.60 -16.12
C GLU A 164 12.26 23.47 -14.59
N PRO A 165 12.46 24.56 -13.82
CA PRO A 165 12.09 24.59 -12.41
C PRO A 165 10.57 24.62 -12.31
N ARG A 166 9.95 23.44 -12.40
CA ARG A 166 9.17 23.03 -11.24
C ARG A 166 10.21 22.46 -10.32
N ASN A 167 10.16 22.94 -9.11
CA ASN A 167 11.07 22.66 -8.03
C ASN A 167 10.18 22.23 -6.84
N GLY A 168 8.94 21.82 -7.15
CA GLY A 168 8.18 21.03 -6.23
C GLY A 168 6.86 20.46 -6.64
N LEU A 169 6.10 21.14 -7.51
CA LEU A 169 4.70 20.91 -7.87
C LEU A 169 4.41 21.37 -9.37
N ALA A 170 3.77 20.57 -10.30
CA ALA A 170 3.75 20.77 -11.79
C ALA A 170 2.70 20.10 -12.78
N GLN A 171 2.06 20.92 -13.66
CA GLN A 171 1.00 20.50 -14.62
C GLN A 171 1.38 19.61 -15.81
N ILE A 172 0.66 18.50 -16.09
CA ILE A 172 1.03 17.37 -17.00
C ILE A 172 -0.14 16.53 -17.65
N ARG A 173 -0.16 16.41 -18.98
CA ARG A 173 -1.26 15.70 -19.69
C ARG A 173 -0.91 14.30 -20.15
N ALA A 174 -1.94 13.42 -20.15
CA ALA A 174 -2.28 12.23 -20.97
C ALA A 174 -1.39 11.78 -22.15
N ASN A 175 -0.53 12.63 -22.69
CA ASN A 175 0.21 12.46 -23.94
C ASN A 175 1.73 12.65 -23.85
N GLY A 176 2.28 13.10 -22.72
CA GLY A 176 3.68 13.55 -22.68
C GLY A 176 3.87 15.00 -23.16
N THR A 177 3.09 15.96 -22.62
CA THR A 177 3.49 17.38 -22.53
C THR A 177 3.31 18.06 -21.14
N LEU A 178 4.42 18.51 -20.53
CA LEU A 178 4.47 19.43 -19.37
C LEU A 178 3.75 20.77 -19.64
N THR A 179 3.18 21.33 -18.57
CA THR A 179 2.26 22.47 -18.53
C THR A 179 2.36 23.21 -17.17
N ASN A 180 1.47 24.17 -16.92
CA ASN A 180 1.92 25.51 -16.55
C ASN A 180 2.09 25.84 -15.07
N TRP A 181 1.22 25.45 -14.12
CA TRP A 181 1.46 25.92 -12.74
C TRP A 181 2.66 25.30 -12.10
N ASN A 182 3.24 26.14 -11.26
CA ASN A 182 4.56 26.00 -10.68
C ASN A 182 4.66 26.79 -9.36
N PRO A 183 3.87 26.49 -8.32
CA PRO A 183 3.68 27.38 -7.18
C PRO A 183 4.55 26.98 -5.95
N ASN A 184 4.99 27.98 -5.14
CA ASN A 184 6.46 28.14 -4.92
C ASN A 184 7.04 29.00 -3.72
N VAL A 185 8.34 28.91 -3.29
CA VAL A 185 9.07 29.84 -2.32
C VAL A 185 10.62 30.05 -2.57
N GLY A 186 11.43 30.54 -1.59
CA GLY A 186 12.91 30.84 -1.60
C GLY A 186 13.71 30.20 -0.40
N GLY A 187 14.94 29.64 -0.56
CA GLY A 187 15.48 28.58 0.35
C GLY A 187 16.86 27.89 0.09
N GLU A 188 16.98 26.53 0.25
CA GLU A 188 18.27 25.76 0.28
C GLU A 188 18.30 24.32 -0.38
N SER A 189 18.05 23.17 0.30
CA SER A 189 17.75 21.82 -0.32
C SER A 189 16.67 20.81 0.28
N PRO A 190 15.52 21.18 0.91
CA PRO A 190 13.38 20.68 0.43
C PRO A 190 12.47 19.49 0.42
N ALA A 191 11.20 19.78 0.62
CA ALA A 191 10.41 19.26 1.73
C ALA A 191 8.90 18.67 1.40
N ILE A 192 7.99 16.70 0.43
CA ILE A 192 6.58 15.97 0.22
C ILE A 192 6.54 14.43 0.18
N PHE A 193 5.35 13.84 0.50
CA PHE A 193 5.09 12.39 0.60
C PHE A 193 3.69 11.54 0.58
N ALA A 194 2.42 11.89 0.20
CA ALA A 194 1.21 10.95 0.12
C ALA A 194 -0.25 11.40 -0.33
N LEU A 195 -1.00 10.96 -1.39
CA LEU A 195 -2.26 11.68 -1.89
C LEU A 195 -3.67 10.96 -2.07
N THR A 196 -4.84 11.68 -2.06
CA THR A 196 -6.30 11.43 -2.47
C THR A 196 -6.92 12.74 -3.02
N VAL A 197 -8.19 12.82 -3.44
CA VAL A 197 -8.98 13.96 -3.95
C VAL A 197 -10.18 14.37 -3.03
N ALA A 198 -10.75 15.59 -3.12
CA ALA A 198 -12.22 15.72 -3.36
C ALA A 198 -12.56 16.87 -4.38
N ASP A 199 -13.70 16.79 -5.06
CA ASP A 199 -14.39 17.81 -5.88
C ASP A 199 -13.54 18.89 -6.66
N ASP A 200 -12.60 18.48 -7.54
CA ASP A 200 -11.79 19.40 -8.38
C ASP A 200 -10.90 20.44 -7.58
N ILE A 201 -10.76 20.31 -6.24
CA ILE A 201 -9.96 21.17 -5.33
C ILE A 201 -9.18 20.35 -4.25
N VAL A 202 -7.97 20.73 -3.78
CA VAL A 202 -6.98 19.69 -3.32
C VAL A 202 -6.27 19.73 -1.94
N TYR A 203 -6.22 18.69 -1.08
CA TYR A 203 -5.93 18.80 0.40
C TYR A 203 -4.63 18.01 0.87
N ALA A 204 -3.90 17.97 2.05
CA ALA A 204 -2.36 18.17 2.02
C ALA A 204 -1.01 17.29 2.25
N GLY A 205 -0.36 16.80 3.38
CA GLY A 205 1.05 17.31 3.83
C GLY A 205 2.52 16.99 4.53
N GLY A 206 3.33 18.01 5.09
CA GLY A 206 4.77 18.19 5.64
C GLY A 206 5.31 19.41 6.59
N THR A 207 6.66 19.74 6.80
CA THR A 207 7.68 21.01 6.83
C THR A 207 8.23 22.00 5.51
N PHE A 208 7.73 22.98 4.54
CA PHE A 208 6.64 24.14 4.03
C PHE A 208 6.02 25.38 4.86
N SER A 209 6.56 26.60 4.87
CA SER A 209 6.06 27.74 5.66
C SER A 209 5.51 28.74 4.67
N SER A 210 4.89 28.18 3.61
CA SER A 210 4.31 28.94 2.50
C SER A 210 3.94 28.12 1.28
N ILE A 211 3.05 28.69 0.45
CA ILE A 211 2.81 28.42 -0.98
C ILE A 211 2.84 29.75 -1.71
N ASP A 212 3.54 29.85 -2.83
CA ASP A 212 3.73 31.14 -3.53
C ASP A 212 4.29 32.27 -2.65
N GLY A 213 4.96 31.89 -1.57
CA GLY A 213 5.38 32.78 -0.49
C GLY A 213 4.34 33.04 0.59
N GLU A 214 3.06 32.68 0.39
CA GLU A 214 1.99 33.04 1.31
C GLU A 214 2.21 32.51 2.71
N THR A 215 2.08 33.42 3.69
CA THR A 215 2.70 33.29 5.02
C THR A 215 1.66 33.23 6.16
N ARG A 216 0.86 32.17 6.41
CA ARG A 216 0.68 30.82 5.82
C ARG A 216 1.93 29.91 5.72
N ASN A 217 1.69 28.61 5.85
CA ASN A 217 2.45 27.84 6.87
C ASN A 217 2.57 26.23 6.88
N ASN A 218 2.49 24.86 6.77
CA ASN A 218 1.73 23.67 6.21
C ASN A 218 0.19 23.30 6.20
N LEU A 219 -0.51 23.01 5.06
CA LEU A 219 -1.67 22.07 4.76
C LEU A 219 -2.43 22.41 3.44
N ALA A 220 -1.74 22.74 2.34
CA ALA A 220 -2.20 23.26 1.01
C ALA A 220 -3.56 22.80 0.34
N ALA A 221 -4.37 23.72 -0.26
CA ALA A 221 -5.32 23.47 -1.41
C ALA A 221 -5.56 24.44 -2.59
N VAL A 222 -5.70 23.94 -3.84
CA VAL A 222 -5.92 24.72 -5.08
C VAL A 222 -6.96 24.06 -6.01
N ASP A 223 -7.57 24.86 -6.89
CA ASP A 223 -8.42 24.43 -8.01
C ASP A 223 -7.65 23.76 -9.17
N SER A 224 -8.34 23.12 -10.11
CA SER A 224 -7.75 22.50 -11.34
C SER A 224 -6.97 23.43 -12.32
N ASN A 225 -6.53 24.63 -11.89
CA ASN A 225 -6.08 25.71 -12.76
C ASN A 225 -4.79 26.44 -12.33
N GLY A 226 -4.63 26.77 -11.05
CA GLY A 226 -3.85 27.97 -10.75
C GLY A 226 -3.64 28.32 -9.28
N ASN A 227 -4.72 28.25 -8.52
CA ASN A 227 -5.03 29.34 -7.62
C ASN A 227 -5.18 28.87 -6.18
N LEU A 228 -4.31 29.40 -5.33
CA LEU A 228 -4.31 29.28 -3.88
C LEU A 228 -5.76 29.36 -3.34
N SER A 229 -6.38 28.25 -2.94
CA SER A 229 -7.68 28.28 -2.27
C SER A 229 -7.53 29.04 -0.94
N ASP A 230 -8.64 29.57 -0.39
CA ASP A 230 -8.69 30.84 0.38
C ASP A 230 -8.11 30.84 1.83
N TRP A 231 -8.82 31.23 2.93
CA TRP A 231 -8.64 30.59 4.28
C TRP A 231 -7.39 31.11 5.21
N ASN A 232 -7.56 31.40 6.55
CA ASN A 232 -6.60 31.69 7.74
C ASN A 232 -6.32 30.96 9.24
N PRO A 233 -6.76 29.87 10.04
CA PRO A 233 -5.48 29.44 11.79
C PRO A 233 -3.99 29.02 11.54
N ASP A 234 -3.58 27.86 12.12
CA ASP A 234 -2.25 27.19 12.13
C ASP A 234 -2.38 25.60 12.25
N ALA A 235 -1.37 24.73 11.96
CA ALA A 235 -1.39 23.21 11.96
C ALA A 235 0.02 22.50 12.17
N ASN A 236 0.29 21.32 12.82
CA ASN A 236 1.64 21.12 13.52
C ASN A 236 2.73 20.72 12.62
N ASN A 237 2.41 19.84 11.66
CA ASN A 237 3.27 19.33 10.63
C ASN A 237 2.51 18.40 9.66
N ILE A 238 3.26 17.90 8.65
CA ILE A 238 3.39 16.53 8.12
C ILE A 238 2.19 15.59 8.13
N VAL A 239 2.00 14.85 7.04
CA VAL A 239 0.84 13.99 6.73
C VAL A 239 1.26 12.71 5.88
N VAL A 240 0.49 11.68 5.37
CA VAL A 240 0.99 10.30 4.88
C VAL A 240 0.31 9.06 4.02
N ALA A 241 -0.99 8.80 3.61
CA ALA A 241 -1.70 7.67 2.81
C ALA A 241 -3.28 7.51 2.79
N LEU A 242 -4.16 7.33 1.75
CA LEU A 242 -5.55 7.93 1.63
C LEU A 242 -6.89 7.13 1.34
N ALA A 243 -8.04 7.79 0.97
CA ALA A 243 -9.30 7.34 0.21
C ALA A 243 -10.63 8.15 0.53
N ALA A 244 -11.42 8.85 -0.35
CA ALA A 244 -12.49 9.85 0.04
C ALA A 244 -14.01 9.47 0.02
N ALA A 245 -14.90 10.41 0.45
CA ALA A 245 -16.38 10.33 0.39
C ALA A 245 -17.16 11.67 0.58
N ASP A 246 -18.17 11.92 -0.27
CA ASP A 246 -19.12 13.07 -0.31
C ASP A 246 -18.46 14.47 -0.52
N ASP A 247 -19.08 15.60 -0.11
CA ASP A 247 -18.54 17.00 -0.16
C ASP A 247 -17.23 17.20 0.68
N THR A 248 -16.40 16.16 0.80
CA THR A 248 -15.91 15.81 2.11
C THR A 248 -14.61 14.91 2.11
N VAL A 249 -13.60 15.30 2.93
CA VAL A 249 -12.15 15.43 2.62
C VAL A 249 -11.04 15.15 3.74
N TYR A 250 -10.46 13.95 4.02
CA TYR A 250 -9.38 13.74 5.06
C TYR A 250 -7.84 14.00 4.88
N VAL A 251 -7.05 13.97 5.98
CA VAL A 251 -5.59 13.78 5.95
C VAL A 251 -5.07 12.67 6.95
N GLY A 252 -3.77 12.57 7.31
CA GLY A 252 -3.12 11.62 8.29
C GLY A 252 -1.63 11.95 8.44
N GLY A 253 -0.95 12.07 9.60
CA GLY A 253 -0.05 13.19 10.01
C GLY A 253 0.01 13.75 11.49
N SER A 254 1.03 13.47 12.32
CA SER A 254 1.20 13.59 13.82
C SER A 254 0.92 14.85 14.65
N PHE A 255 -0.21 15.51 14.52
CA PHE A 255 -0.33 16.86 15.09
C PHE A 255 -0.58 17.05 16.62
N SER A 256 -1.76 17.58 17.00
CA SER A 256 -2.42 17.86 18.30
C SER A 256 -3.20 19.17 18.51
N GLU A 257 -3.32 20.09 17.56
CA GLU A 257 -4.27 21.25 17.60
C GLU A 257 -5.18 21.30 16.35
N VAL A 258 -5.91 22.41 16.22
CA VAL A 258 -5.83 23.33 15.06
C VAL A 258 -5.76 24.79 15.50
N GLY A 259 -4.74 25.53 15.06
CA GLY A 259 -4.34 26.92 15.37
C GLY A 259 -5.06 27.62 16.52
N GLY A 260 -5.09 26.94 17.66
CA GLY A 260 -5.67 27.44 18.90
C GLY A 260 -6.81 26.62 19.49
N GLN A 261 -7.42 25.67 18.78
CA GLN A 261 -8.38 24.73 19.36
C GLN A 261 -7.83 23.32 19.44
N THR A 262 -8.53 22.55 20.24
CA THR A 262 -7.94 21.46 20.93
C THR A 262 -8.08 20.21 20.09
N ARG A 263 -7.99 20.25 18.76
CA ARG A 263 -8.04 19.04 17.92
C ARG A 263 -6.83 18.15 18.17
N ASN A 264 -6.92 17.03 18.90
CA ASN A 264 -5.83 16.04 18.94
C ASN A 264 -6.16 14.55 18.51
N ARG A 265 -5.84 14.08 17.25
CA ARG A 265 -5.89 12.71 16.62
C ARG A 265 -6.73 12.44 15.30
N LEU A 266 -7.88 13.05 15.07
CA LEU A 266 -8.84 13.02 13.97
C LEU A 266 -9.87 14.18 14.08
N ALA A 267 -10.16 15.00 13.06
CA ALA A 267 -11.08 16.14 13.16
C ALA A 267 -12.26 15.99 12.25
N ALA A 268 -13.44 16.50 12.61
CA ALA A 268 -14.44 16.82 11.60
C ALA A 268 -14.64 18.32 11.31
N ILE A 269 -14.53 18.76 10.04
CA ILE A 269 -14.29 20.09 9.43
C ILE A 269 -14.46 19.98 7.89
N ASP A 270 -15.20 20.85 7.22
CA ASP A 270 -15.79 20.61 5.87
C ASP A 270 -15.04 21.19 4.63
N ALA A 271 -15.56 20.99 3.40
CA ALA A 271 -15.03 21.56 2.14
C ALA A 271 -14.89 23.09 2.08
N ASP A 272 -15.72 23.87 2.80
CA ASP A 272 -15.57 25.33 2.95
C ASP A 272 -14.51 25.69 4.01
N GLY A 273 -14.11 24.71 4.83
CA GLY A 273 -13.02 24.78 5.79
C GLY A 273 -13.43 25.13 7.19
N ASN A 274 -14.62 24.71 7.58
CA ASN A 274 -15.23 25.13 8.82
C ASN A 274 -15.61 23.92 9.63
N LEU A 275 -15.46 24.02 10.95
CA LEU A 275 -15.61 22.86 11.82
C LEU A 275 -16.97 22.21 11.61
N THR A 276 -16.94 20.92 11.35
CA THR A 276 -18.00 20.07 11.82
C THR A 276 -17.66 19.64 13.24
N ASP A 277 -18.63 19.08 13.94
CA ASP A 277 -18.49 18.84 15.37
C ASP A 277 -17.96 17.44 15.69
N TRP A 278 -17.86 16.53 14.71
CA TRP A 278 -17.48 15.09 14.78
C TRP A 278 -15.98 14.93 15.10
N ASN A 279 -15.71 14.18 16.18
CA ASN A 279 -14.62 14.59 17.05
C ASN A 279 -14.08 13.57 18.11
N PRO A 280 -13.52 12.40 17.77
CA PRO A 280 -13.00 11.44 18.77
C PRO A 280 -11.98 11.72 19.92
N ASP A 281 -11.59 12.95 20.27
CA ASP A 281 -10.42 13.38 21.13
C ASP A 281 -9.34 12.29 21.24
N VAL A 282 -8.56 11.96 20.20
CA VAL A 282 -8.13 10.54 20.01
C VAL A 282 -6.60 10.28 19.89
N ALA A 283 -6.03 9.22 20.51
CA ALA A 283 -4.57 9.08 20.73
C ALA A 283 -3.63 7.97 20.17
N GLY A 284 -2.98 8.30 19.08
CA GLY A 284 -1.81 7.63 18.46
C GLY A 284 -1.93 7.82 16.94
N ASP A 285 -0.91 7.63 16.10
CA ASP A 285 -0.89 7.94 14.66
C ASP A 285 -2.03 7.45 13.81
N ILE A 286 -2.12 7.89 12.53
CA ILE A 286 -2.95 7.40 11.37
C ILE A 286 -1.95 6.79 10.37
N GLY A 287 -2.43 5.89 9.51
CA GLY A 287 -1.71 4.69 9.09
C GLY A 287 -2.25 3.95 7.87
N ALA A 288 -3.00 4.66 7.01
CA ALA A 288 -3.90 4.24 5.91
C ALA A 288 -5.35 4.35 6.36
N LEU A 289 -6.29 4.69 5.43
CA LEU A 289 -7.75 4.52 5.45
C LEU A 289 -8.19 3.81 4.17
N ALA A 290 -9.48 3.55 4.13
CA ALA A 290 -10.39 3.28 3.06
C ALA A 290 -11.75 3.86 3.46
N VAL A 291 -12.79 3.68 2.64
CA VAL A 291 -14.15 4.14 2.97
C VAL A 291 -15.20 3.17 2.45
N ALA A 292 -16.36 3.14 3.09
CA ALA A 292 -17.65 2.88 2.47
C ALA A 292 -18.77 3.46 3.38
N GLU A 293 -20.00 3.53 2.88
CA GLU A 293 -21.26 3.63 3.67
C GLU A 293 -21.40 4.74 4.75
N GLY A 294 -20.49 5.74 4.81
CA GLY A 294 -20.39 6.72 5.92
C GLY A 294 -19.67 6.17 7.15
N ILE A 295 -18.82 5.18 6.90
CA ILE A 295 -18.28 4.15 7.78
C ILE A 295 -16.84 3.90 7.26
N VAL A 296 -15.92 4.79 7.62
CA VAL A 296 -14.64 5.04 6.93
C VAL A 296 -13.45 4.27 7.50
N TYR A 297 -12.77 3.33 6.87
CA TYR A 297 -11.95 2.29 7.55
C TYR A 297 -10.43 2.58 7.64
N ALA A 298 -9.58 2.20 8.63
CA ALA A 298 -8.07 2.46 8.55
C ALA A 298 -6.98 1.52 9.22
N GLY A 299 -5.65 1.69 9.03
CA GLY A 299 -4.58 0.82 9.64
C GLY A 299 -3.74 1.33 10.85
N GLY A 300 -4.05 1.03 12.15
CA GLY A 300 -3.42 1.69 13.37
C GLY A 300 -2.49 1.16 14.53
N PHE A 301 -1.44 1.91 14.92
CA PHE A 301 -0.41 1.74 15.97
C PHE A 301 -0.97 1.64 17.43
N VAL A 302 -2.15 1.07 17.61
CA VAL A 302 -3.26 1.43 18.50
C VAL A 302 -3.22 1.77 19.97
N THR A 303 -3.18 3.05 20.40
CA THR A 303 -3.67 3.59 21.69
C THR A 303 -5.08 4.31 21.70
N GLU A 304 -5.34 5.63 21.92
CA GLU A 304 -6.52 6.14 22.71
C GLU A 304 -7.86 6.45 22.01
N VAL A 305 -8.82 5.52 22.07
CA VAL A 305 -10.13 5.44 21.36
C VAL A 305 -11.32 4.72 22.01
N GLY A 306 -12.54 5.23 21.89
CA GLY A 306 -13.81 4.60 22.25
C GLY A 306 -14.82 5.52 22.99
N GLY A 307 -14.41 6.37 23.91
CA GLY A 307 -13.27 6.13 24.78
C GLY A 307 -13.29 4.88 25.64
N GLN A 308 -13.80 3.77 25.12
CA GLN A 308 -13.59 2.37 25.38
C GLN A 308 -12.43 1.82 24.54
N ALA A 309 -11.26 1.53 25.15
CA ALA A 309 -9.98 1.53 24.45
C ALA A 309 -9.93 0.73 23.18
N ARG A 310 -8.93 0.89 22.35
CA ARG A 310 -8.77 -0.04 21.27
C ARG A 310 -7.30 -0.39 21.11
N ASN A 311 -7.06 -1.67 20.88
CA ASN A 311 -5.78 -2.32 20.74
C ASN A 311 -5.57 -2.39 19.26
N HIS A 312 -5.21 -1.28 18.61
CA HIS A 312 -5.35 -1.09 17.09
C HIS A 312 -7.95 -0.60 15.62
N LEU A 313 -9.12 -1.27 15.74
CA LEU A 313 -9.83 -1.70 14.63
C LEU A 313 -11.14 -1.02 14.56
N ALA A 314 -10.92 0.20 14.13
CA ALA A 314 -11.79 1.26 14.35
C ALA A 314 -13.07 1.15 13.69
N ALA A 315 -13.88 2.00 14.27
CA ALA A 315 -15.11 2.33 13.74
C ALA A 315 -15.44 3.72 14.15
N ILE A 316 -15.57 4.75 13.26
CA ILE A 316 -16.32 6.06 13.23
C ILE A 316 -17.28 6.19 12.05
N ASP A 317 -18.54 6.43 12.37
CA ASP A 317 -19.63 6.81 11.47
C ASP A 317 -19.61 8.32 11.19
N ALA A 318 -20.49 8.76 10.29
CA ALA A 318 -20.70 10.16 9.94
C ALA A 318 -21.23 11.07 11.10
N ASP A 319 -21.58 10.52 12.27
CA ASP A 319 -21.90 11.30 13.50
C ASP A 319 -20.75 11.29 14.51
N GLY A 320 -19.83 10.31 14.47
CA GLY A 320 -18.66 10.29 15.33
C GLY A 320 -18.63 9.27 16.50
N ASN A 321 -19.65 8.41 16.71
CA ASN A 321 -20.08 7.87 18.04
C ASN A 321 -20.04 6.32 18.25
N LEU A 322 -19.32 5.80 19.28
CA LEU A 322 -18.83 4.39 19.28
C LEU A 322 -19.83 3.28 19.01
N THR A 323 -19.43 2.41 18.08
CA THR A 323 -20.10 1.15 17.77
C THR A 323 -19.27 -0.09 18.07
N ASP A 324 -19.97 -1.21 17.95
CA ASP A 324 -19.49 -2.53 18.30
C ASP A 324 -18.54 -3.12 17.21
N TRP A 325 -18.30 -2.36 16.15
CA TRP A 325 -17.43 -2.69 15.02
C TRP A 325 -15.95 -2.68 15.44
N SER A 326 -15.53 -3.79 16.03
CA SER A 326 -14.25 -3.90 16.73
C SER A 326 -14.01 -5.38 17.16
N PRO A 327 -13.38 -6.36 16.37
CA PRO A 327 -12.75 -7.79 16.47
C PRO A 327 -11.22 -8.05 16.85
N GLU A 328 -10.63 -8.89 17.79
CA GLU A 328 -9.25 -8.62 18.45
C GLU A 328 -7.91 -9.32 18.04
N ALA A 329 -6.74 -8.64 18.10
CA ALA A 329 -5.39 -9.22 17.83
C ALA A 329 -4.27 -8.60 18.73
N GLY A 330 -2.96 -8.94 18.71
CA GLY A 330 -2.07 -8.55 19.86
C GLY A 330 -0.56 -8.84 19.82
N GLY A 331 0.05 -9.31 20.90
CA GLY A 331 1.27 -10.15 21.00
C GLY A 331 2.59 -9.92 20.24
N GLN A 332 3.75 -10.36 20.77
CA GLN A 332 5.17 -10.32 20.29
C GLN A 332 5.64 -9.20 19.38
N PHE A 333 4.87 -8.46 18.57
CA PHE A 333 5.15 -7.05 18.39
C PHE A 333 3.99 -5.98 18.01
N PRO A 334 2.69 -6.12 17.75
CA PRO A 334 1.82 -4.98 17.19
C PRO A 334 2.06 -3.95 15.99
N SER A 335 1.20 -3.82 14.92
CA SER A 335 1.30 -3.08 13.61
C SER A 335 0.59 -3.43 12.24
N ILE A 336 0.18 -2.39 11.45
CA ILE A 336 -0.42 -2.18 10.08
C ILE A 336 -0.32 -0.82 9.32
N PHE A 337 0.02 -0.83 8.02
CA PHE A 337 -0.01 0.36 7.12
C PHE A 337 -1.05 0.26 5.96
N ALA A 338 -2.28 -0.16 6.25
CA ALA A 338 -3.28 -0.61 5.26
C ALA A 338 -4.73 -0.33 5.59
N LEU A 339 -5.58 -0.14 4.56
CA LEU A 339 -7.01 -0.50 4.51
C LEU A 339 -7.58 -0.43 3.06
N ALA A 340 -8.62 -1.22 2.72
CA ALA A 340 -9.53 -1.10 1.54
C ALA A 340 -10.79 -1.96 1.68
N VAL A 341 -11.96 -1.48 1.25
CA VAL A 341 -13.24 -2.14 1.56
C VAL A 341 -14.08 -2.45 0.34
N ALA A 342 -14.80 -3.57 0.38
CA ALA A 342 -15.89 -3.85 -0.54
C ALA A 342 -16.95 -4.76 0.10
N ASN A 343 -18.21 -4.57 -0.28
CA ASN A 343 -19.33 -5.45 0.10
C ASN A 343 -19.61 -5.55 1.62
N GLY A 344 -19.27 -4.51 2.40
CA GLY A 344 -19.38 -4.58 3.87
C GLY A 344 -18.51 -5.71 4.43
N ILE A 345 -17.27 -5.77 3.95
CA ILE A 345 -16.18 -6.67 4.32
C ILE A 345 -14.90 -5.80 4.19
N VAL A 346 -14.01 -5.77 5.17
CA VAL A 346 -13.02 -4.66 5.33
C VAL A 346 -11.55 -5.06 5.31
N TYR A 347 -11.17 -5.35 4.09
CA TYR A 347 -9.85 -5.65 3.64
C TYR A 347 -8.92 -4.47 3.91
N ALA A 348 -7.66 -4.79 3.80
CA ALA A 348 -6.47 -4.08 4.21
C ALA A 348 -5.40 -5.14 4.02
N GLY A 349 -4.13 -4.97 4.29
CA GLY A 349 -3.28 -6.13 4.21
C GLY A 349 -2.14 -5.98 5.12
N GLY A 350 -1.70 -7.12 5.60
CA GLY A 350 -0.31 -7.26 5.88
C GLY A 350 0.10 -7.89 7.12
N SER A 351 1.35 -7.68 7.42
CA SER A 351 2.05 -7.55 8.69
C SER A 351 1.68 -8.07 10.11
N PHE A 352 0.66 -8.88 10.40
CA PHE A 352 0.30 -9.25 11.79
C PHE A 352 0.49 -10.74 12.20
N THR A 353 -0.39 -11.50 12.88
CA THR A 353 -0.29 -12.99 13.07
C THR A 353 -1.52 -13.83 13.55
N SER A 354 -2.53 -13.27 14.19
CA SER A 354 -3.53 -13.97 15.04
C SER A 354 -4.72 -13.11 15.49
N ILE A 355 -5.51 -12.74 14.50
CA ILE A 355 -6.87 -12.27 14.74
C ILE A 355 -7.67 -13.26 15.55
N ASP A 356 -8.50 -12.66 16.35
CA ASP A 356 -9.47 -13.23 17.25
C ASP A 356 -8.90 -14.31 18.15
N GLY A 357 -7.65 -14.06 18.52
CA GLY A 357 -6.91 -14.92 19.43
C GLY A 357 -6.12 -15.88 18.60
N GLU A 358 -6.82 -16.74 17.85
CA GLU A 358 -6.13 -17.80 17.13
C GLU A 358 -5.23 -17.33 16.00
N THR A 359 -4.17 -18.10 15.84
CA THR A 359 -3.68 -18.62 14.58
C THR A 359 -4.27 -17.96 13.33
N ARG A 360 -3.88 -16.74 12.93
CA ARG A 360 -4.35 -16.11 11.66
C ARG A 360 -3.24 -15.22 10.97
N ASN A 361 -2.39 -15.82 10.12
CA ASN A 361 -1.06 -15.48 9.48
C ASN A 361 -0.87 -14.78 8.10
N ARG A 362 0.07 -13.92 7.61
CA ARG A 362 0.16 -13.29 6.18
C ARG A 362 -0.67 -12.02 5.55
N LEU A 363 -1.90 -12.12 5.00
CA LEU A 363 -2.94 -11.09 4.53
C LEU A 363 -4.20 -10.63 5.40
N ALA A 364 -5.51 -11.05 5.18
CA ALA A 364 -6.69 -11.34 6.14
C ALA A 364 -8.26 -11.42 5.80
N ALA A 365 -9.17 -11.86 6.75
CA ALA A 365 -10.63 -12.30 6.81
C ALA A 365 -11.83 -11.81 7.75
N ILE A 366 -12.98 -11.14 7.36
CA ILE A 366 -14.29 -10.83 8.14
C ILE A 366 -15.62 -10.38 7.37
N ASP A 367 -16.54 -9.51 7.93
CA ASP A 367 -17.72 -8.76 7.35
C ASP A 367 -18.04 -7.24 7.74
N ALA A 368 -19.13 -6.94 8.49
CA ALA A 368 -19.64 -5.63 8.95
C ALA A 368 -20.06 -5.43 10.48
N ASP A 369 -19.76 -6.30 11.50
CA ASP A 369 -20.04 -6.00 12.97
C ASP A 369 -18.87 -6.09 14.06
N GLY A 370 -17.63 -6.54 13.80
CA GLY A 370 -16.44 -7.11 14.59
C GLY A 370 -15.92 -8.67 14.87
N ASN A 371 -16.15 -9.89 14.29
CA ASN A 371 -15.53 -11.25 14.47
C ASN A 371 -15.04 -11.79 13.09
N LEU A 372 -15.54 -12.90 12.47
CA LEU A 372 -15.14 -13.42 11.12
C LEU A 372 -16.12 -14.51 10.48
N THR A 373 -16.12 -14.78 9.13
CA THR A 373 -17.08 -15.63 8.28
C THR A 373 -16.65 -16.91 7.40
N ASP A 374 -16.04 -16.92 6.16
CA ASP A 374 -15.47 -18.15 5.40
C ASP A 374 -13.89 -18.39 5.12
N TRP A 375 -13.23 -17.91 4.02
CA TRP A 375 -11.78 -17.56 3.69
C TRP A 375 -10.38 -18.38 3.64
N ASN A 376 -10.14 -19.71 3.68
CA ASN A 376 -8.79 -20.35 4.01
C ASN A 376 -7.50 -20.44 3.06
N PRO A 377 -6.32 -19.75 3.31
CA PRO A 377 -4.98 -20.23 2.80
C PRO A 377 -3.57 -19.97 3.51
N ASP A 378 -3.04 -20.87 4.34
CA ASP A 378 -1.74 -20.71 5.09
C ASP A 378 -0.35 -20.66 4.39
N ALA A 379 0.14 -19.56 3.82
CA ALA A 379 1.59 -19.43 3.50
C ALA A 379 2.62 -19.43 4.69
N SER A 380 3.85 -18.94 4.43
CA SER A 380 5.01 -18.99 5.32
C SER A 380 5.82 -17.69 5.66
N GLY A 381 5.52 -16.74 6.60
CA GLY A 381 6.35 -15.70 7.35
C GLY A 381 6.26 -14.13 7.45
N VAL A 382 6.76 -13.36 6.48
CA VAL A 382 7.28 -11.96 6.48
C VAL A 382 6.23 -11.03 5.71
N SER A 383 6.31 -9.69 5.47
CA SER A 383 5.14 -8.71 5.54
C SER A 383 3.97 -8.82 4.52
N THR A 384 3.11 -7.79 4.32
CA THR A 384 1.99 -7.69 3.30
C THR A 384 1.34 -6.28 3.25
N LEU A 385 2.06 -5.17 3.07
CA LEU A 385 1.91 -4.06 4.04
C LEU A 385 0.79 -2.92 3.91
N THR A 386 0.02 -2.73 2.80
CA THR A 386 -1.33 -2.05 2.64
C THR A 386 -2.38 -3.12 2.16
N LEU A 387 -3.56 -2.90 1.51
CA LEU A 387 -4.41 -3.78 0.58
C LEU A 387 -5.79 -3.12 0.31
N SER A 388 -6.81 -3.81 -0.26
CA SER A 388 -7.03 -4.22 -1.66
C SER A 388 -8.36 -5.01 -1.89
N VAL A 389 -9.39 -4.50 -2.64
CA VAL A 389 -10.59 -5.33 -3.04
C VAL A 389 -11.33 -5.04 -4.36
N ALA A 390 -11.83 -6.11 -5.01
CA ALA A 390 -12.81 -6.14 -6.12
C ALA A 390 -13.20 -7.53 -6.57
N GLU A 391 -14.26 -7.64 -7.37
CA GLU A 391 -14.69 -8.80 -8.19
C GLU A 391 -14.68 -10.19 -7.52
N GLY A 392 -14.61 -10.22 -6.19
CA GLY A 392 -14.46 -11.45 -5.43
C GLY A 392 -13.02 -11.95 -5.30
N ILE A 393 -12.01 -11.09 -5.40
CA ILE A 393 -10.61 -11.43 -5.17
C ILE A 393 -9.93 -10.35 -4.30
N VAL A 394 -8.85 -10.75 -3.64
CA VAL A 394 -8.11 -10.02 -2.61
C VAL A 394 -6.62 -10.29 -2.78
N TYR A 395 -5.83 -9.24 -2.78
CA TYR A 395 -4.77 -9.23 -3.77
C TYR A 395 -3.45 -8.66 -3.22
N ALA A 396 -2.57 -9.60 -2.86
CA ALA A 396 -1.58 -9.51 -1.81
C ALA A 396 -0.16 -9.09 -2.25
N GLY A 397 0.54 -8.37 -1.38
CA GLY A 397 1.86 -7.79 -1.57
C GLY A 397 2.69 -7.65 -0.29
N GLY A 398 3.53 -8.63 -0.01
CA GLY A 398 4.21 -8.79 1.28
C GLY A 398 5.51 -9.54 1.26
N PHE A 399 6.35 -9.57 2.33
CA PHE A 399 7.66 -10.25 2.16
C PHE A 399 7.29 -11.68 2.24
N PHE A 400 6.89 -12.28 1.13
CA PHE A 400 6.25 -13.56 0.98
C PHE A 400 6.88 -14.65 0.12
N THR A 401 6.69 -15.90 0.54
CA THR A 401 7.26 -17.10 -0.09
C THR A 401 6.24 -18.22 -0.25
N SER A 402 5.02 -18.09 0.27
CA SER A 402 3.89 -18.97 -0.09
C SER A 402 2.52 -18.26 -0.04
N ILE A 403 1.41 -18.99 -0.25
CA ILE A 403 -0.03 -18.89 0.14
C ILE A 403 -0.54 -20.33 0.27
N GLY A 404 -1.35 -20.68 1.27
CA GLY A 404 -1.85 -22.07 1.44
C GLY A 404 -0.75 -23.14 1.55
N GLY A 405 0.44 -22.78 2.04
CA GLY A 405 1.67 -23.58 2.06
C GLY A 405 2.33 -23.75 0.69
N GLN A 406 1.72 -23.19 -0.36
CA GLN A 406 2.14 -23.25 -1.77
C GLN A 406 2.98 -22.03 -2.11
N ALA A 407 4.14 -22.20 -2.77
CA ALA A 407 5.00 -21.08 -3.09
C ALA A 407 4.26 -19.95 -3.85
N ARG A 408 4.46 -18.72 -3.36
CA ARG A 408 4.03 -17.42 -3.88
C ARG A 408 5.07 -16.45 -3.37
N SER A 409 5.86 -15.91 -4.26
CA SER A 409 6.93 -15.00 -3.86
C SER A 409 6.40 -13.58 -3.88
N ASN A 410 6.25 -12.98 -2.72
CA ASN A 410 5.82 -11.62 -2.43
C ASN A 410 4.52 -11.08 -3.05
N PHE A 411 3.91 -11.79 -4.00
CA PHE A 411 2.77 -11.42 -4.83
C PHE A 411 1.80 -12.59 -4.90
N ALA A 412 0.50 -12.35 -4.73
CA ALA A 412 -0.53 -13.35 -4.99
C ALA A 412 -1.94 -12.76 -5.04
N ALA A 413 -2.89 -13.57 -5.48
CA ALA A 413 -4.32 -13.33 -5.40
C ALA A 413 -4.99 -14.44 -4.60
N ILE A 414 -6.03 -14.09 -3.85
CA ILE A 414 -6.90 -15.06 -3.19
C ILE A 414 -8.35 -14.61 -3.37
N ASP A 415 -9.20 -15.51 -3.83
CA ASP A 415 -10.65 -15.30 -3.97
C ASP A 415 -11.29 -14.95 -2.61
N VAL A 416 -12.39 -14.17 -2.56
CA VAL A 416 -13.21 -13.82 -1.36
C VAL A 416 -13.90 -15.03 -0.69
N ASP A 417 -13.76 -16.23 -1.26
CA ASP A 417 -14.06 -17.51 -0.60
C ASP A 417 -12.86 -18.11 0.18
N GLY A 418 -11.66 -17.59 -0.08
CA GLY A 418 -10.40 -17.97 0.57
C GLY A 418 -9.44 -18.80 -0.24
N THR A 419 -9.89 -19.27 -1.40
CA THR A 419 -9.12 -20.20 -2.18
C THR A 419 -7.95 -19.50 -2.84
N LEU A 420 -6.75 -20.04 -2.60
CA LEU A 420 -5.58 -19.61 -3.33
C LEU A 420 -5.77 -19.91 -4.82
N THR A 421 -6.03 -18.85 -5.56
CA THR A 421 -6.09 -18.79 -7.03
C THR A 421 -4.85 -19.42 -7.67
N ALA A 422 -4.90 -19.69 -8.98
CA ALA A 422 -3.71 -20.07 -9.76
C ALA A 422 -2.67 -18.93 -9.90
N TRP A 423 -3.05 -17.71 -9.52
CA TRP A 423 -2.41 -16.44 -9.80
C TRP A 423 -1.04 -16.31 -9.09
N ASN A 424 0.05 -16.65 -9.78
CA ASN A 424 1.40 -16.67 -9.18
C ASN A 424 2.47 -15.99 -10.05
N PRO A 425 2.51 -14.66 -10.04
CA PRO A 425 3.55 -13.88 -10.72
C PRO A 425 4.80 -13.61 -9.88
N GLU A 426 4.97 -14.13 -8.67
CA GLU A 426 6.28 -14.23 -7.98
C GLU A 426 7.22 -13.00 -8.06
N ALA A 427 7.00 -11.97 -7.24
CA ALA A 427 7.99 -10.92 -7.00
C ALA A 427 9.09 -11.34 -6.02
N VAL A 428 10.31 -10.81 -6.18
CA VAL A 428 11.53 -11.36 -5.55
C VAL A 428 12.28 -10.31 -4.74
N ASP A 429 11.73 -9.95 -3.56
CA ASP A 429 12.14 -8.92 -2.55
C ASP A 429 11.05 -7.81 -2.43
N VAL A 430 11.29 -6.67 -1.80
CA VAL A 430 10.30 -5.72 -1.25
C VAL A 430 9.09 -5.21 -2.08
N VAL A 431 7.88 -5.30 -1.51
CA VAL A 431 6.54 -5.09 -2.10
C VAL A 431 5.44 -4.17 -1.28
N GLU A 432 4.89 -3.03 -1.76
CA GLU A 432 4.77 -1.61 -1.22
C GLU A 432 3.52 -0.87 -1.74
N ALA A 433 2.88 -1.23 -2.85
CA ALA A 433 2.08 -0.21 -3.52
C ALA A 433 1.05 -0.77 -4.50
N LEU A 434 -0.26 -0.57 -4.29
CA LEU A 434 -1.31 -0.95 -5.25
C LEU A 434 -2.42 0.07 -5.54
N ALA A 435 -3.24 -0.18 -6.57
CA ALA A 435 -4.05 0.85 -7.22
C ALA A 435 -4.97 0.35 -8.37
N VAL A 436 -5.99 -0.48 -8.13
CA VAL A 436 -6.68 -1.23 -9.21
C VAL A 436 -7.44 -0.41 -10.27
N ALA A 437 -7.43 -0.89 -11.52
CA ALA A 437 -8.53 -0.87 -12.52
C ALA A 437 -8.17 -1.68 -13.81
N ASP A 438 -9.18 -2.00 -14.63
CA ASP A 438 -9.13 -2.56 -16.01
C ASP A 438 -8.58 -3.98 -16.24
N GLY A 439 -8.67 -4.93 -15.30
CA GLY A 439 -8.15 -6.30 -15.50
C GLY A 439 -6.61 -6.44 -15.56
N ILE A 440 -5.86 -5.38 -15.23
CA ILE A 440 -4.39 -5.31 -15.16
C ILE A 440 -3.79 -4.78 -13.80
N VAL A 441 -2.68 -5.37 -13.35
CA VAL A 441 -2.21 -5.44 -11.96
C VAL A 441 -1.00 -4.56 -11.58
N TYR A 442 -1.13 -3.24 -11.60
CA TYR A 442 0.00 -2.31 -11.80
C TYR A 442 0.93 -1.95 -10.62
N ALA A 443 1.52 -2.97 -9.98
CA ALA A 443 2.60 -2.87 -9.01
C ALA A 443 3.67 -1.78 -9.23
N GLY A 444 4.25 -1.17 -8.19
CA GLY A 444 5.53 -0.40 -8.16
C GLY A 444 6.33 -0.40 -6.84
N GLY A 445 7.69 -0.48 -6.80
CA GLY A 445 8.53 -0.74 -5.61
C GLY A 445 9.98 -0.26 -5.37
N ASN A 446 10.81 -1.14 -4.78
CA ASN A 446 12.18 -1.40 -5.21
C ASN A 446 12.24 -2.75 -5.96
N PHE A 447 11.12 -3.36 -6.36
CA PHE A 447 11.18 -4.57 -7.18
C PHE A 447 12.09 -4.54 -8.39
N THR A 448 12.56 -5.68 -8.85
CA THR A 448 13.54 -5.68 -9.97
C THR A 448 13.10 -6.61 -11.11
N SER A 449 12.14 -7.47 -10.80
CA SER A 449 11.16 -7.99 -11.74
C SER A 449 9.86 -8.39 -11.03
N ILE A 450 8.92 -8.86 -11.83
CA ILE A 450 7.83 -9.75 -11.46
C ILE A 450 7.80 -10.86 -12.54
N GLY A 451 7.36 -12.08 -12.23
CA GLY A 451 7.01 -13.13 -13.21
C GLY A 451 8.20 -13.60 -14.05
N GLY A 452 9.41 -13.54 -13.48
CA GLY A 452 10.68 -13.74 -14.17
C GLY A 452 11.07 -12.63 -15.16
N GLN A 453 10.12 -11.78 -15.57
CA GLN A 453 10.32 -10.69 -16.53
C GLN A 453 10.87 -9.44 -15.86
N THR A 454 11.94 -8.84 -16.41
CA THR A 454 12.43 -7.53 -15.96
C THR A 454 11.30 -6.51 -15.83
N ARG A 455 11.07 -6.07 -14.60
CA ARG A 455 10.09 -5.07 -14.19
C ARG A 455 10.66 -4.45 -12.94
N ASN A 456 11.62 -3.52 -13.02
CA ASN A 456 12.03 -2.97 -11.74
C ASN A 456 10.93 -2.09 -11.19
N ARG A 457 10.46 -2.41 -9.99
CA ARG A 457 9.78 -1.52 -9.09
C ARG A 457 8.63 -0.77 -9.72
N LEU A 458 8.08 -1.28 -10.80
CA LEU A 458 6.85 -0.94 -11.48
C LEU A 458 6.66 -2.05 -12.54
N ALA A 459 5.54 -2.78 -12.47
CA ALA A 459 5.10 -3.92 -13.29
C ALA A 459 3.57 -3.91 -13.34
N ALA A 460 2.97 -4.56 -14.35
CA ALA A 460 1.66 -5.17 -14.13
C ALA A 460 1.65 -6.67 -14.36
N VAL A 461 0.50 -7.26 -14.06
CA VAL A 461 0.08 -8.65 -14.31
C VAL A 461 -1.37 -8.64 -14.82
N ASP A 462 -1.90 -9.69 -15.42
CA ASP A 462 -3.34 -9.80 -15.74
C ASP A 462 -4.07 -10.62 -14.65
N SER A 463 -5.41 -10.72 -14.71
CA SER A 463 -6.20 -11.54 -13.78
C SER A 463 -5.93 -13.07 -13.91
N GLU A 464 -5.14 -13.51 -14.89
CA GLU A 464 -4.61 -14.89 -14.96
C GLU A 464 -3.22 -15.07 -14.32
N GLY A 465 -2.52 -14.00 -13.93
CA GLY A 465 -1.22 -14.06 -13.26
C GLY A 465 0.00 -13.95 -14.18
N ASN A 466 -0.18 -13.56 -15.45
CA ASN A 466 0.92 -13.27 -16.37
C ASN A 466 1.33 -11.81 -16.27
N VAL A 467 2.62 -11.53 -16.09
CA VAL A 467 3.13 -10.16 -16.09
C VAL A 467 2.86 -9.48 -17.44
N THR A 468 2.01 -8.45 -17.44
CA THR A 468 1.68 -7.70 -18.66
C THR A 468 2.87 -6.87 -19.10
N ASP A 469 2.74 -6.26 -20.28
CA ASP A 469 3.83 -5.49 -20.83
C ASP A 469 4.05 -4.13 -20.19
N TRP A 470 3.22 -3.65 -19.26
CA TRP A 470 3.42 -2.43 -18.46
C TRP A 470 4.77 -2.43 -17.70
N ASN A 471 5.77 -1.65 -18.14
CA ASN A 471 7.17 -1.74 -17.63
C ASN A 471 7.86 -0.44 -17.20
N PRO A 472 7.40 0.25 -16.13
CA PRO A 472 8.02 1.51 -15.74
C PRO A 472 9.43 1.39 -15.11
N ASN A 473 9.81 0.25 -14.52
CA ASN A 473 11.22 -0.19 -14.50
C ASN A 473 12.27 0.61 -13.67
N VAL A 474 11.80 1.15 -12.54
CA VAL A 474 12.39 1.92 -11.42
C VAL A 474 13.82 1.51 -10.91
N SER A 475 14.71 2.39 -10.42
CA SER A 475 16.20 2.15 -10.47
C SER A 475 16.90 1.56 -9.27
N SER A 476 16.57 2.18 -8.17
CA SER A 476 17.19 2.23 -6.87
C SER A 476 16.13 2.93 -6.02
N GLY A 477 16.14 2.76 -4.70
CA GLY A 477 15.15 3.44 -3.85
C GLY A 477 13.69 3.02 -4.14
N SER A 478 12.77 3.36 -3.23
CA SER A 478 11.46 2.72 -3.21
C SER A 478 10.39 3.38 -4.08
N VAL A 479 9.32 2.65 -4.30
CA VAL A 479 7.90 3.00 -4.19
C VAL A 479 7.48 2.36 -2.86
N ARG A 480 6.80 3.09 -1.97
CA ARG A 480 6.14 2.76 -0.67
C ARG A 480 4.63 2.58 -0.76
N THR A 481 4.01 2.91 -1.90
CA THR A 481 2.55 3.05 -2.00
C THR A 481 2.08 3.39 -3.42
N LEU A 482 0.80 3.14 -3.73
CA LEU A 482 0.19 3.38 -5.04
C LEU A 482 -1.28 3.82 -4.90
N ALA A 483 -1.85 4.37 -5.98
CA ALA A 483 -3.27 4.69 -6.15
C ALA A 483 -3.68 4.78 -7.64
N MET A 484 -4.99 4.71 -7.98
CA MET A 484 -5.50 4.77 -9.37
C MET A 484 -6.88 5.42 -9.56
N GLU A 485 -7.01 6.21 -10.62
CA GLU A 485 -8.27 6.78 -11.14
C GLU A 485 -8.04 7.09 -12.65
N ASP A 486 -9.08 7.16 -13.49
CA ASP A 486 -9.05 7.44 -14.96
C ASP A 486 -8.17 6.58 -15.86
N GLY A 487 -7.95 5.31 -15.51
CA GLY A 487 -7.00 4.51 -16.27
C GLY A 487 -5.57 5.01 -16.08
N ILE A 488 -5.29 5.73 -14.98
CA ILE A 488 -3.96 6.11 -14.57
C ILE A 488 -3.63 5.48 -13.20
N ILE A 489 -2.41 4.99 -13.12
CA ILE A 489 -1.81 4.28 -12.02
C ILE A 489 -0.72 5.13 -11.46
N TYR A 490 -0.56 5.11 -10.15
CA TYR A 490 0.24 6.12 -9.55
C TYR A 490 1.08 5.65 -8.37
N ALA A 491 2.41 5.83 -8.39
CA ALA A 491 3.35 5.01 -7.62
C ALA A 491 4.54 5.73 -7.01
N GLY A 492 4.60 5.75 -5.67
CA GLY A 492 5.55 6.57 -4.91
C GLY A 492 6.30 6.00 -3.70
N GLY A 493 7.59 6.37 -3.46
CA GLY A 493 8.56 5.75 -2.48
C GLY A 493 9.84 6.50 -2.01
N GLN A 494 11.04 5.91 -2.19
CA GLN A 494 12.40 6.50 -2.09
C GLN A 494 13.36 6.38 -3.36
N PHE A 495 12.87 6.12 -4.60
CA PHE A 495 13.53 5.93 -5.93
C PHE A 495 14.21 7.14 -6.66
N ASP A 496 14.92 6.96 -7.81
CA ASP A 496 15.84 8.02 -8.38
C ASP A 496 16.14 8.23 -9.93
N SER A 497 16.03 7.29 -10.89
CA SER A 497 16.53 7.48 -12.31
C SER A 497 15.50 7.11 -13.42
N VAL A 498 15.74 6.37 -14.53
CA VAL A 498 14.77 5.76 -15.52
C VAL A 498 15.26 5.57 -16.96
N GLY A 499 14.38 4.96 -17.79
CA GLY A 499 14.34 4.64 -19.20
C GLY A 499 14.75 5.82 -20.05
N GLY A 500 16.02 6.17 -19.85
CA GLY A 500 16.57 7.48 -20.15
C GLY A 500 16.31 8.50 -19.04
N GLN A 501 15.05 8.68 -18.69
CA GLN A 501 14.61 9.77 -17.81
C GLN A 501 15.28 9.72 -16.44
N THR A 502 15.15 10.82 -15.71
CA THR A 502 15.29 10.77 -14.25
C THR A 502 13.86 10.85 -13.70
N ARG A 503 13.64 10.14 -12.59
CA ARG A 503 12.51 10.10 -11.65
C ARG A 503 13.03 9.27 -10.48
N ASN A 504 13.65 9.86 -9.51
CA ASN A 504 13.07 10.32 -8.27
C ASN A 504 11.78 9.60 -7.83
N ASN A 505 11.64 9.15 -6.57
CA ASN A 505 10.64 8.22 -5.97
C ASN A 505 9.20 8.03 -6.48
N LEU A 506 8.73 8.80 -7.45
CA LEU A 506 7.35 8.85 -7.88
C LEU A 506 7.22 8.94 -9.37
N ALA A 507 6.18 8.28 -9.81
CA ALA A 507 5.71 8.25 -11.16
C ALA A 507 4.21 8.04 -11.09
N ALA A 508 3.52 8.40 -12.15
CA ALA A 508 2.30 7.72 -12.54
C ALA A 508 2.50 7.26 -13.94
N ILE A 509 1.58 6.45 -14.39
CA ILE A 509 1.75 5.56 -15.49
C ILE A 509 0.32 5.28 -15.90
N ASP A 510 -0.10 5.57 -17.12
CA ASP A 510 -1.42 5.15 -17.58
C ASP A 510 -1.53 3.61 -17.61
N THR A 511 -2.73 3.09 -17.84
CA THR A 511 -3.03 1.66 -18.02
C THR A 511 -2.22 1.02 -19.12
N ASP A 512 -1.85 1.81 -20.12
CA ASP A 512 -1.00 1.43 -21.24
C ASP A 512 0.40 1.01 -20.70
N GLY A 513 0.86 1.60 -19.61
CA GLY A 513 2.23 1.46 -19.08
C GLY A 513 3.01 2.74 -19.15
N ASN A 514 2.31 3.84 -19.45
CA ASN A 514 2.76 5.06 -20.05
C ASN A 514 2.67 6.21 -19.02
N LEU A 515 3.76 6.57 -18.34
CA LEU A 515 3.78 7.89 -17.69
C LEU A 515 3.57 9.03 -18.71
N THR A 516 2.45 9.70 -18.56
CA THR A 516 2.35 11.12 -18.87
C THR A 516 3.32 11.89 -17.98
N ASP A 517 3.77 13.08 -18.40
CA ASP A 517 5.04 13.82 -18.12
C ASP A 517 5.64 13.89 -16.70
N TRP A 518 5.00 13.36 -15.69
CA TRP A 518 4.34 14.08 -14.61
C TRP A 518 5.14 14.45 -13.39
N ASN A 519 5.11 15.73 -12.96
CA ASN A 519 6.35 16.22 -12.40
C ASN A 519 6.61 17.41 -11.44
N PRO A 520 5.79 17.78 -10.49
CA PRO A 520 6.21 18.35 -9.22
C PRO A 520 7.64 18.97 -8.95
N ASP A 521 8.61 18.38 -8.22
CA ASP A 521 10.07 18.71 -8.04
C ASP A 521 10.89 19.08 -6.70
N PRO A 522 10.73 18.54 -5.46
CA PRO A 522 11.37 19.07 -4.18
C PRO A 522 12.82 18.79 -3.53
N SER A 523 13.06 17.84 -2.54
CA SER A 523 14.36 17.13 -2.12
C SER A 523 14.37 16.12 -0.84
N GLY A 524 14.06 14.79 -0.92
CA GLY A 524 13.94 13.87 0.29
C GLY A 524 13.49 12.35 0.19
N GLY A 525 12.37 11.85 0.82
CA GLY A 525 11.68 10.52 0.55
C GLY A 525 10.25 10.22 1.16
N VAL A 526 9.40 9.28 0.62
CA VAL A 526 7.94 8.98 0.99
C VAL A 526 7.64 8.02 2.15
N LEU A 527 6.37 8.00 2.65
CA LEU A 527 5.77 6.82 3.29
C LEU A 527 4.37 6.18 2.87
N ALA A 528 3.24 6.80 2.40
CA ALA A 528 2.09 6.06 1.74
C ALA A 528 1.00 6.87 0.87
N MET A 529 -0.24 6.41 0.47
CA MET A 529 -1.22 7.07 -0.52
C MET A 529 -2.69 6.50 -0.68
N ALA A 530 -3.68 7.13 -1.42
CA ALA A 530 -4.91 6.58 -2.15
C ALA A 530 -5.66 7.54 -3.19
N ILE A 531 -7.04 7.68 -3.29
CA ILE A 531 -7.94 8.36 -4.35
C ILE A 531 -9.29 9.03 -3.86
N ALA A 532 -10.01 9.89 -4.65
CA ALA A 532 -11.52 10.01 -4.89
C ALA A 532 -12.16 11.40 -5.34
N ASP A 533 -12.40 11.64 -6.65
CA ASP A 533 -12.96 12.82 -7.42
C ASP A 533 -12.01 13.71 -8.31
N GLY A 534 -10.79 13.28 -8.69
CA GLY A 534 -9.88 14.09 -9.54
C GLY A 534 -8.75 15.03 -9.02
N ILE A 535 -8.23 14.90 -7.79
CA ILE A 535 -7.18 15.67 -7.12
C ILE A 535 -6.40 14.88 -6.03
N VAL A 536 -5.32 15.38 -5.43
CA VAL A 536 -4.22 14.55 -4.90
C VAL A 536 -3.65 15.19 -3.56
N TYR A 537 -3.45 14.54 -2.37
CA TYR A 537 -3.01 15.11 -1.03
C TYR A 537 -1.65 14.88 -0.16
N LEU A 538 -0.37 15.17 -0.53
CA LEU A 538 0.87 14.60 0.11
C LEU A 538 1.27 14.85 1.58
N GLY A 539 1.52 13.78 2.38
CA GLY A 539 2.95 13.66 2.75
C GLY A 539 3.69 12.59 3.57
N GLY A 540 4.63 13.13 4.34
CA GLY A 540 5.91 12.54 4.88
C GLY A 540 8.73 13.03 3.98
N PHE A 541 9.93 12.60 4.53
CA PHE A 541 11.16 13.34 4.95
C PHE A 541 11.91 14.26 3.91
N PHE A 542 11.79 15.60 3.93
CA PHE A 542 12.39 16.48 2.86
C PHE A 542 12.88 17.95 3.36
N THR A 543 13.73 18.82 2.68
CA THR A 543 14.12 20.29 3.04
C THR A 543 13.87 21.83 2.27
N THR A 544 14.13 22.72 0.12
CA THR A 544 13.36 23.11 -1.22
C THR A 544 12.01 22.46 -1.78
N VAL A 545 10.90 23.19 -2.03
CA VAL A 545 9.66 22.77 -2.75
C VAL A 545 9.09 23.97 -3.49
N GLY A 546 8.66 23.78 -4.72
CA GLY A 546 8.00 24.69 -5.63
C GLY A 546 8.96 25.25 -6.66
N GLY A 547 10.03 25.98 -6.29
CA GLY A 547 10.22 26.74 -5.06
C GLY A 547 11.18 26.18 -4.02
N GLU A 548 11.40 26.96 -2.96
CA GLU A 548 12.48 26.67 -2.02
C GLU A 548 12.02 26.53 -0.53
N SER A 549 12.15 27.44 0.46
CA SER A 549 12.07 27.11 1.93
C SER A 549 10.86 27.56 2.77
N ARG A 550 10.57 26.84 3.88
CA ARG A 550 9.52 25.78 3.96
C ARG A 550 9.47 25.02 5.38
N ASN A 551 8.32 25.04 6.15
CA ASN A 551 7.48 24.09 7.04
C ASN A 551 6.01 23.24 6.65
N HIS A 552 5.54 22.16 5.78
CA HIS A 552 5.74 21.17 4.47
C HIS A 552 4.48 20.66 3.67
N LEU A 553 3.28 21.17 3.81
CA LEU A 553 2.14 20.26 3.62
C LEU A 553 1.42 20.50 2.26
N ALA A 554 1.48 19.53 1.30
CA ALA A 554 1.16 19.73 -0.13
C ALA A 554 0.34 18.70 -0.94
N ALA A 555 -0.78 19.19 -1.42
CA ALA A 555 -1.65 18.55 -2.37
C ALA A 555 -1.26 18.87 -3.82
N ILE A 556 -1.81 18.21 -4.84
CA ILE A 556 -1.70 18.56 -6.26
C ILE A 556 -3.01 18.36 -7.06
N ASP A 557 -3.37 19.25 -8.02
CA ASP A 557 -4.42 19.05 -9.17
C ASP A 557 -3.93 17.46 -11.69
N THR A 558 -4.74 17.19 -12.74
CA THR A 558 -4.64 15.96 -13.52
C THR A 558 -5.15 16.41 -14.88
N ASP A 559 -4.22 16.68 -15.80
CA ASP A 559 -3.23 17.79 -15.70
C ASP A 559 -2.08 17.82 -14.60
N GLY A 560 -1.86 18.72 -13.60
CA GLY A 560 -0.69 18.57 -12.62
C GLY A 560 -0.15 19.80 -11.76
N ASN A 561 -0.71 21.00 -11.90
CA ASN A 561 -0.55 22.27 -11.13
C ASN A 561 -0.49 22.20 -9.44
N LEU A 562 0.67 23.43 -7.76
CA LEU A 562 0.71 23.66 -6.19
C LEU A 562 -0.50 24.40 -5.55
N THR A 563 -1.05 23.64 -4.61
CA THR A 563 -2.14 23.76 -3.66
C THR A 563 -1.89 24.82 -2.58
N GLY A 564 -2.90 25.40 -1.94
CA GLY A 564 -2.91 26.77 -1.41
C GLY A 564 -3.06 27.05 0.09
N TRP A 565 -4.16 26.69 0.75
CA TRP A 565 -4.35 27.08 2.17
C TRP A 565 -3.53 26.15 3.09
N ASN A 566 -2.71 26.60 4.06
CA ASN A 566 -1.53 25.86 4.57
C ASN A 566 -1.06 26.42 5.95
N PRO A 567 -0.95 25.67 7.11
CA PRO A 567 -0.54 26.22 8.45
C PRO A 567 0.60 25.75 9.56
N ASP A 568 1.76 25.02 9.38
CA ASP A 568 3.22 25.00 9.98
C ASP A 568 3.93 23.94 10.99
N ALA A 569 5.11 23.31 10.62
CA ALA A 569 5.73 21.96 10.96
C ALA A 569 7.00 21.76 11.89
N ASN A 570 7.31 20.51 12.35
CA ASN A 570 8.64 20.09 12.94
C ASN A 570 9.34 18.64 12.85
N ALA A 571 8.81 17.52 12.30
CA ALA A 571 9.23 16.07 12.42
C ALA A 571 8.28 14.98 11.75
N GLN A 572 8.74 13.73 11.52
CA GLN A 572 8.30 12.64 10.58
C GLN A 572 6.88 11.93 10.76
N VAL A 573 6.56 10.84 10.02
CA VAL A 573 5.21 10.17 9.88
C VAL A 573 5.25 8.81 9.14
N LEU A 574 4.15 8.01 9.01
CA LEU A 574 4.05 6.89 8.03
C LEU A 574 2.79 6.72 7.12
N ALA A 575 1.52 6.69 7.57
CA ALA A 575 0.35 6.58 6.64
C ALA A 575 -0.84 7.58 6.96
N LEU A 576 -1.69 8.02 6.01
CA LEU A 576 -2.79 9.05 6.13
C LEU A 576 -4.13 8.30 6.38
N ALA A 577 -5.36 8.83 6.22
CA ALA A 577 -6.09 8.89 4.92
C ALA A 577 -7.25 9.91 4.68
N VAL A 578 -8.49 9.53 4.22
CA VAL A 578 -9.68 10.33 3.73
C VAL A 578 -11.06 9.66 4.00
N ALA A 579 -12.17 10.42 3.83
CA ALA A 579 -13.63 10.16 3.66
C ALA A 579 -14.46 11.42 4.00
N ASP A 580 -15.66 11.31 4.62
CA ASP A 580 -16.64 12.37 4.96
C ASP A 580 -16.16 13.54 5.85
N GLY A 581 -15.18 14.27 5.37
CA GLY A 581 -15.25 15.74 5.39
C GLY A 581 -13.97 16.48 5.48
N ILE A 582 -12.99 15.79 6.02
CA ILE A 582 -12.26 16.53 6.99
C ILE A 582 -10.87 16.04 7.14
N ILE A 583 -9.93 16.95 7.11
CA ILE A 583 -8.53 16.69 7.13
C ILE A 583 -7.98 16.16 8.50
N TYR A 584 -8.54 15.07 9.09
CA TYR A 584 -8.42 14.19 10.32
C TYR A 584 -7.05 13.39 10.58
N THR A 585 -6.07 13.59 11.55
CA THR A 585 -4.62 13.09 11.33
C THR A 585 -3.30 12.86 12.30
N GLY A 586 -2.23 12.02 11.95
CA GLY A 586 -1.04 11.31 12.73
C GLY A 586 0.43 10.76 12.17
N GLY A 587 1.63 10.79 12.88
CA GLY A 587 3.11 10.50 12.53
C GLY A 587 4.42 10.45 13.51
N PHE A 588 5.10 11.55 13.94
CA PHE A 588 6.26 11.66 14.92
C PHE A 588 6.36 13.05 15.65
N PHE A 589 5.33 13.90 15.72
CA PHE A 589 5.54 15.39 15.81
C PHE A 589 4.86 16.28 16.88
N SER A 590 5.05 17.63 16.86
CA SER A 590 4.75 18.47 18.06
C SER A 590 4.43 20.01 18.09
N SER A 591 4.29 20.84 17.04
CA SER A 591 3.83 22.28 17.18
C SER A 591 2.96 22.94 16.05
N ILE A 592 1.62 23.09 16.20
CA ILE A 592 0.56 23.61 15.26
C ILE A 592 0.79 25.01 14.73
N GLY A 593 1.53 25.16 13.63
CA GLY A 593 2.09 26.44 13.22
C GLY A 593 2.70 27.18 14.40
N GLY A 594 3.31 26.40 15.30
CA GLY A 594 3.71 26.81 16.64
C GLY A 594 2.87 26.27 17.81
N GLU A 595 1.57 26.02 17.66
CA GLU A 595 0.64 25.73 18.76
C GLU A 595 0.83 24.34 19.42
N SER A 596 0.73 24.29 20.74
CA SER A 596 1.59 23.42 21.57
C SER A 596 1.02 22.02 21.84
N ARG A 597 1.38 21.04 21.01
CA ARG A 597 0.50 19.87 20.85
C ARG A 597 1.24 18.60 20.44
N ASN A 598 0.99 17.48 21.11
CA ASN A 598 1.84 16.30 21.08
C ASN A 598 1.32 15.14 20.22
N ARG A 599 1.98 14.95 19.09
CA ARG A 599 2.02 13.76 18.24
C ARG A 599 0.77 13.51 17.38
N LEU A 600 -0.29 14.31 17.41
CA LEU A 600 -1.66 13.82 17.35
C LEU A 600 -2.79 14.83 16.96
N ALA A 601 -3.19 15.26 15.73
CA ALA A 601 -4.40 16.14 15.36
C ALA A 601 -5.22 15.73 14.11
N ALA A 602 -5.70 16.69 13.29
CA ALA A 602 -7.09 16.81 12.85
C ALA A 602 -7.42 18.22 12.23
N ILE A 603 -7.27 18.52 10.93
CA ILE A 603 -7.28 19.87 10.26
C ILE A 603 -8.33 20.04 9.14
N ASP A 604 -8.63 21.32 8.76
CA ASP A 604 -9.86 22.01 8.28
C ASP A 604 -10.19 22.12 6.76
N THR A 605 -10.04 23.34 6.21
CA THR A 605 -9.76 24.05 4.89
C THR A 605 -9.31 25.68 4.87
N ASP A 606 -8.81 27.41 6.86
CA ASP A 606 -8.29 28.75 7.09
C ASP A 606 -6.80 28.55 7.53
N GLY A 607 -6.45 27.50 8.26
CA GLY A 607 -5.60 27.74 9.40
C GLY A 607 -6.48 27.74 10.77
N ASN A 608 -7.71 29.25 11.96
CA ASN A 608 -8.58 29.58 13.19
C ASN A 608 -10.01 28.94 13.38
N LEU A 609 -10.31 27.92 14.21
CA LEU A 609 -9.52 26.92 14.97
C LEU A 609 -10.42 25.66 15.25
N SER A 610 -9.96 24.38 15.28
CA SER A 610 -10.79 23.17 15.66
C SER A 610 -10.44 22.36 16.96
N GLY A 611 -11.42 21.84 17.77
CA GLY A 611 -11.36 20.62 18.65
C GLY A 611 -11.27 20.62 20.24
N TRP A 612 -11.21 19.54 21.11
CA TRP A 612 -11.07 18.02 21.03
C TRP A 612 -9.75 17.29 21.57
N ASN A 613 -9.29 17.40 22.85
CA ASN A 613 -7.86 17.25 23.29
C ASN A 613 -7.29 16.11 24.19
N PRO A 614 -6.42 15.28 23.57
CA PRO A 614 -5.53 14.33 24.29
C PRO A 614 -4.01 14.57 24.61
N GLY A 615 -3.12 14.83 23.62
CA GLY A 615 -1.61 14.83 23.67
C GLY A 615 -0.79 13.55 24.05
N ALA A 616 -0.13 12.85 23.10
CA ALA A 616 0.55 11.54 23.33
C ALA A 616 2.02 11.69 23.64
N ASN A 617 2.53 10.80 24.49
CA ASN A 617 3.88 10.94 25.00
C ASN A 617 5.04 10.44 24.11
N ASN A 618 4.81 9.77 22.98
CA ASN A 618 5.91 9.29 22.12
C ASN A 618 5.58 9.24 20.62
N ALA A 619 6.66 9.03 19.84
CA ALA A 619 6.69 8.39 18.53
C ALA A 619 5.75 7.17 18.43
N VAL A 620 5.40 6.87 17.19
CA VAL A 620 4.08 6.50 16.68
C VAL A 620 4.29 6.28 15.14
N GLU A 621 3.37 5.69 14.35
CA GLU A 621 3.36 5.60 12.83
C GLU A 621 1.95 5.25 12.17
N ALA A 622 0.83 4.84 12.85
CA ALA A 622 -0.44 4.34 12.21
C ALA A 622 -1.82 4.47 13.03
N PHE A 623 -3.10 4.47 12.47
CA PHE A 623 -4.55 4.57 13.07
C PHE A 623 -5.67 3.83 12.24
N THR A 624 -6.95 3.90 12.57
CA THR A 624 -8.10 3.24 11.97
C THR A 624 -9.39 4.06 12.14
N VAL A 625 -10.44 3.88 11.29
CA VAL A 625 -11.76 4.59 11.38
C VAL A 625 -12.97 3.61 11.04
N ALA A 626 -14.28 4.02 10.93
CA ALA A 626 -15.56 3.33 10.45
C ALA A 626 -16.74 2.74 11.31
N ASP A 627 -17.81 3.48 11.69
CA ASP A 627 -19.01 3.11 12.53
C ASP A 627 -19.20 3.84 13.91
N GLY A 628 -18.19 4.25 14.71
CA GLY A 628 -18.27 5.28 15.81
C GLY A 628 -17.09 6.10 16.49
N ILE A 629 -15.76 6.05 16.20
CA ILE A 629 -14.56 6.26 17.05
C ILE A 629 -13.24 5.89 16.30
N VAL A 630 -12.14 6.67 16.40
CA VAL A 630 -10.97 6.65 15.48
C VAL A 630 -9.74 5.93 16.01
N TYR A 631 -9.61 4.64 15.80
CA TYR A 631 -8.70 3.91 16.63
C TYR A 631 -7.24 4.24 16.23
N VAL A 632 -6.42 4.82 17.12
CA VAL A 632 -5.25 5.72 16.85
C VAL A 632 -3.95 5.45 17.63
N GLY A 633 -2.77 5.28 16.98
CA GLY A 633 -1.63 4.54 17.58
C GLY A 633 -0.19 5.03 17.94
N GLY A 634 0.41 4.59 19.05
CA GLY A 634 1.81 4.91 19.37
C GLY A 634 2.74 3.95 20.10
N GLN A 635 4.05 4.18 19.94
CA GLN A 635 5.15 3.64 20.76
C GLN A 635 5.11 4.22 22.19
N PHE A 636 3.95 4.65 22.67
CA PHE A 636 3.82 5.54 23.81
C PHE A 636 3.19 4.87 25.03
N ALA A 637 3.30 5.52 26.19
CA ALA A 637 2.83 4.99 27.47
C ALA A 637 1.63 5.73 28.13
N SER A 638 1.26 6.91 27.64
CA SER A 638 0.20 7.72 28.22
C SER A 638 -0.38 8.72 27.24
N ILE A 639 -1.64 9.07 27.48
CA ILE A 639 -2.38 10.15 26.84
C ILE A 639 -3.74 10.39 27.55
N GLY A 640 -4.45 11.49 27.28
CA GLY A 640 -5.80 11.78 27.80
C GLY A 640 -5.78 12.27 29.24
N GLY A 641 -4.58 12.53 29.72
CA GLY A 641 -4.25 12.53 31.15
C GLY A 641 -3.97 11.13 31.71
N GLU A 642 -4.35 10.05 31.03
CA GLU A 642 -4.37 8.68 31.52
C GLU A 642 -3.20 7.77 31.08
N THR A 643 -3.06 6.63 31.76
CA THR A 643 -2.02 5.63 31.50
C THR A 643 -2.51 4.55 30.56
N ARG A 644 -1.85 4.51 29.41
CA ARG A 644 -2.35 3.99 28.16
C ARG A 644 -1.16 3.46 27.40
N ASN A 645 -0.64 2.33 27.87
CA ASN A 645 0.48 1.74 27.18
C ASN A 645 -0.06 1.15 25.91
N ARG A 646 0.23 1.85 24.82
CA ARG A 646 0.21 1.28 23.48
C ARG A 646 -1.18 0.95 22.96
N LEU A 647 -2.21 0.75 23.80
CA LEU A 647 -3.64 0.38 23.63
C LEU A 647 -4.55 1.17 24.59
N ALA A 648 -5.58 1.90 24.13
CA ALA A 648 -6.23 2.95 24.95
C ALA A 648 -7.55 3.59 24.41
N ALA A 649 -8.18 4.62 25.06
CA ALA A 649 -9.58 5.12 24.85
C ALA A 649 -10.22 6.63 24.77
N PHE A 650 -10.66 7.28 23.64
CA PHE A 650 -11.60 8.50 23.50
C PHE A 650 -12.71 8.63 22.32
N ASP A 651 -13.71 9.59 22.31
CA ASP A 651 -14.95 9.72 21.41
C ASP A 651 -15.49 11.06 20.81
N ALA A 652 -16.44 10.98 19.84
CA ALA A 652 -17.06 11.95 18.89
C ALA A 652 -17.18 13.45 19.17
N GLU A 653 -17.11 13.92 20.40
CA GLU A 653 -17.08 15.36 20.72
C GLU A 653 -15.96 15.70 21.70
N GLY A 654 -15.32 14.65 22.18
CA GLY A 654 -13.98 14.61 22.67
C GLY A 654 -13.78 13.81 23.95
N ASN A 655 -14.31 12.58 24.07
CA ASN A 655 -14.54 12.02 25.42
C ASN A 655 -14.00 10.60 25.74
N LEU A 656 -13.37 10.49 26.91
CA LEU A 656 -12.67 9.30 27.41
C LEU A 656 -13.59 8.30 28.15
N THR A 657 -14.24 7.35 27.45
CA THR A 657 -15.14 6.31 28.01
C THR A 657 -14.45 5.10 28.78
N ALA A 658 -14.58 3.80 28.40
CA ALA A 658 -14.19 2.61 29.23
C ALA A 658 -12.87 1.77 28.99
N TRP A 659 -12.95 0.61 28.31
CA TRP A 659 -11.98 -0.46 27.87
C TRP A 659 -10.46 -0.11 27.93
N ASN A 660 -9.56 -1.08 28.26
CA ASN A 660 -8.07 -0.87 28.37
C ASN A 660 -7.18 -2.15 28.60
N PRO A 661 -6.53 -2.73 27.57
CA PRO A 661 -5.71 -3.94 27.63
C PRO A 661 -4.25 -3.72 27.23
N ASP A 662 -3.73 -2.50 27.32
CA ASP A 662 -2.39 -2.27 27.86
C ASP A 662 -1.26 -3.17 27.29
N ALA A 663 -0.58 -2.71 26.25
CA ALA A 663 0.54 -3.43 25.67
C ALA A 663 1.92 -2.87 26.02
N ASP A 664 2.93 -3.74 26.04
CA ASP A 664 4.23 -3.43 26.64
C ASP A 664 5.21 -2.61 25.76
N SER A 665 4.98 -2.41 24.45
CA SER A 665 5.91 -1.76 23.51
C SER A 665 5.22 -1.35 22.17
N THR A 666 5.98 -0.94 21.14
CA THR A 666 5.59 -0.42 19.79
C THR A 666 4.50 -1.23 19.03
N VAL A 667 3.81 -0.66 18.02
CA VAL A 667 2.39 -1.03 17.80
C VAL A 667 1.84 -0.83 16.36
N LEU A 668 2.51 -0.14 15.47
CA LEU A 668 2.21 0.24 14.06
C LEU A 668 0.92 -0.03 13.17
N GLY A 669 -0.34 -0.42 13.56
CA GLY A 669 -1.60 -0.66 12.71
C GLY A 669 -2.81 -1.65 13.09
N PHE A 670 -4.03 -1.71 12.41
CA PHE A 670 -5.25 -2.64 12.51
C PHE A 670 -6.13 -2.93 11.16
N ALA A 671 -7.18 -3.83 11.09
CA ALA A 671 -8.27 -4.06 10.00
C ALA A 671 -9.57 -5.00 10.36
N VAL A 672 -10.95 -4.71 10.16
CA VAL A 672 -12.28 -5.13 10.91
C VAL A 672 -13.49 -5.90 10.28
N ALA A 673 -14.25 -6.78 11.03
CA ALA A 673 -15.75 -6.85 11.31
C ALA A 673 -16.31 -8.22 11.89
N ASP A 674 -17.65 -8.54 12.19
CA ASP A 674 -18.61 -9.21 13.30
C ASP A 674 -18.67 -9.29 15.01
N GLY A 675 -18.35 -8.35 16.01
CA GLY A 675 -17.67 -8.64 17.37
C GLY A 675 -16.65 -7.76 18.32
N ILE A 676 -15.26 -7.90 18.28
CA ILE A 676 -14.10 -8.00 19.33
C ILE A 676 -12.51 -7.31 19.31
N VAL A 677 -11.84 -6.23 18.62
CA VAL A 677 -10.53 -5.39 18.07
C VAL A 677 -8.94 -5.64 17.41
N TYR A 678 -8.58 -5.65 16.08
CA TYR A 678 -7.43 -6.42 15.35
C TYR A 678 -6.04 -5.75 14.91
N VAL A 679 -4.77 -6.32 14.96
CA VAL A 679 -3.41 -5.61 15.24
C VAL A 679 -1.97 -6.26 14.87
N GLY A 680 -0.71 -5.82 14.44
CA GLY A 680 0.69 -6.60 14.44
C GLY A 680 2.21 -6.10 14.14
N GLY A 681 3.30 -6.05 14.99
CA GLY A 681 4.58 -5.23 14.73
C GLY A 681 5.83 -4.79 15.61
N SER A 682 5.80 -3.84 16.61
CA SER A 682 6.75 -3.52 17.80
C SER A 682 6.79 -4.04 19.39
N PHE A 683 5.82 -4.70 20.12
CA PHE A 683 5.63 -5.23 21.55
C PHE A 683 5.36 -6.72 22.00
N ARG A 684 5.76 -7.21 23.20
CA ARG A 684 5.58 -8.62 23.66
C ARG A 684 4.33 -9.08 24.45
N GLU A 685 3.60 -8.27 25.21
CA GLU A 685 2.44 -8.74 26.00
C GLU A 685 1.26 -7.78 25.88
N VAL A 686 0.05 -8.29 26.12
CA VAL A 686 -1.21 -7.55 26.02
C VAL A 686 -2.09 -7.94 27.21
N GLY A 687 -2.71 -6.99 27.88
CA GLY A 687 -3.62 -7.20 29.03
C GLY A 687 -2.99 -8.04 30.17
N GLY A 688 -1.67 -8.06 30.26
CA GLY A 688 -0.90 -8.92 31.17
C GLY A 688 -0.85 -10.42 30.79
N GLN A 689 -1.21 -10.79 29.55
CA GLN A 689 -1.13 -12.15 29.03
C GLN A 689 -0.09 -12.28 27.91
N THR A 690 0.62 -13.41 27.88
CA THR A 690 1.64 -13.67 26.86
C THR A 690 0.97 -13.95 25.53
N ARG A 691 1.24 -13.06 24.59
CA ARG A 691 0.69 -13.09 23.26
C ARG A 691 1.84 -12.92 22.31
N ASN A 692 1.90 -13.68 21.22
CA ASN A 692 3.10 -13.70 20.39
C ASN A 692 2.80 -13.88 18.90
N ARG A 693 3.63 -13.30 18.02
CA ARG A 693 3.38 -11.93 17.56
C ARG A 693 1.90 -11.49 17.29
N LEU A 694 0.80 -12.06 17.88
CA LEU A 694 -0.65 -11.64 18.02
C LEU A 694 -1.54 -12.18 19.18
N ALA A 695 -2.84 -11.71 19.28
CA ALA A 695 -3.92 -12.04 20.26
C ALA A 695 -5.27 -11.25 20.35
N ALA A 696 -6.45 -11.87 20.29
CA ALA A 696 -7.68 -11.18 20.71
C ALA A 696 -7.84 -10.84 22.18
N ILE A 697 -8.79 -9.93 22.36
CA ILE A 697 -9.30 -9.09 23.44
C ILE A 697 -10.84 -8.84 23.15
N ASP A 698 -11.62 -7.79 23.50
CA ASP A 698 -13.03 -7.64 23.00
C ASP A 698 -13.53 -6.17 22.80
N THR A 699 -14.70 -5.88 22.18
CA THR A 699 -15.37 -4.53 22.09
C THR A 699 -15.47 -3.73 23.39
N ASN A 700 -15.14 -4.35 24.52
CA ASN A 700 -15.15 -3.88 25.89
C ASN A 700 -13.77 -4.06 26.61
N GLY A 701 -12.73 -4.52 25.90
CA GLY A 701 -11.32 -4.61 26.26
C GLY A 701 -10.87 -5.92 26.91
N ASN A 702 -11.52 -7.05 26.63
CA ASN A 702 -11.29 -8.33 27.32
C ASN A 702 -10.67 -9.47 26.47
N LEU A 703 -9.39 -9.84 26.72
CA LEU A 703 -8.61 -10.94 26.09
C LEU A 703 -9.44 -12.20 25.72
N THR A 704 -9.55 -12.55 24.43
CA THR A 704 -10.05 -13.87 24.01
C THR A 704 -8.95 -14.93 23.88
N ASP A 705 -9.27 -16.11 23.34
CA ASP A 705 -8.81 -17.39 23.89
C ASP A 705 -7.54 -17.97 23.23
N TRP A 706 -7.59 -18.37 21.97
CA TRP A 706 -6.52 -19.13 21.29
C TRP A 706 -5.28 -18.27 20.95
N ASN A 707 -4.12 -18.84 20.57
CA ASN A 707 -2.83 -18.11 20.53
C ASN A 707 -1.72 -18.83 19.69
N PRO A 708 -1.14 -18.24 18.61
CA PRO A 708 -0.26 -18.98 17.69
C PRO A 708 1.20 -18.55 17.62
N ASP A 709 1.65 -17.55 18.38
CA ASP A 709 3.06 -17.44 18.77
C ASP A 709 4.12 -17.27 17.65
N ALA A 710 4.24 -16.06 17.08
CA ALA A 710 5.31 -15.69 16.15
C ALA A 710 6.63 -15.17 16.78
N ASP A 711 7.71 -15.16 15.97
CA ASP A 711 9.12 -14.99 16.40
C ASP A 711 9.85 -13.69 15.96
N GLY A 712 9.59 -13.10 14.80
CA GLY A 712 10.22 -11.88 14.24
C GLY A 712 9.19 -10.79 13.95
N PHE A 713 9.56 -9.54 13.59
CA PHE A 713 8.61 -8.40 13.64
C PHE A 713 7.37 -8.62 12.78
N VAL A 714 6.56 -7.59 12.68
CA VAL A 714 5.25 -7.58 12.07
C VAL A 714 5.09 -6.08 11.63
N ARG A 715 4.11 -5.65 10.81
CA ARG A 715 3.93 -4.27 10.30
C ARG A 715 2.60 -3.83 9.58
N ALA A 716 1.49 -4.61 9.50
CA ALA A 716 0.30 -4.67 8.51
C ALA A 716 -0.86 -5.73 8.76
N LEU A 717 -2.04 -5.70 8.09
CA LEU A 717 -3.24 -6.62 8.17
C LEU A 717 -4.34 -6.30 7.14
N ALA A 718 -5.14 -7.29 6.67
CA ALA A 718 -6.50 -7.25 6.04
C ALA A 718 -7.68 -7.50 6.96
N VAL A 719 -8.90 -7.58 6.39
CA VAL A 719 -9.92 -8.64 6.62
C VAL A 719 -10.96 -8.87 5.47
N ALA A 720 -11.36 -10.10 5.10
CA ALA A 720 -12.03 -10.45 3.81
C ALA A 720 -13.02 -11.70 3.70
N GLY A 721 -13.83 -12.11 4.70
CA GLY A 721 -14.41 -13.48 4.84
C GLY A 721 -14.34 -14.05 6.28
N ASP A 722 -13.78 -15.24 6.57
CA ASP A 722 -13.37 -15.70 7.95
C ASP A 722 -11.89 -15.49 8.15
N ILE A 723 -11.09 -15.80 7.14
CA ILE A 723 -9.70 -16.16 7.41
C ILE A 723 -8.77 -15.02 7.42
N VAL A 724 -8.34 -14.69 8.61
CA VAL A 724 -7.23 -13.82 8.78
C VAL A 724 -5.94 -14.46 8.43
N TYR A 725 -5.26 -13.61 7.73
CA TYR A 725 -3.92 -13.70 7.40
C TYR A 725 -3.27 -12.38 7.89
N ALA A 726 -1.95 -12.26 7.89
CA ALA A 726 -1.10 -11.39 8.70
C ALA A 726 0.51 -11.36 8.62
N GLY A 727 1.17 -10.56 7.76
CA GLY A 727 2.61 -10.36 7.36
C GLY A 727 3.68 -10.26 8.44
N GLY A 728 4.95 -10.53 8.19
CA GLY A 728 6.03 -10.28 9.15
C GLY A 728 7.25 -9.42 8.82
N ASN A 729 8.11 -9.24 9.80
CA ASN A 729 9.47 -9.73 9.73
C ASN A 729 9.64 -11.07 10.53
N PHE A 730 8.60 -11.92 10.68
CA PHE A 730 8.67 -13.25 11.34
C PHE A 730 9.03 -14.42 10.42
N THR A 731 9.72 -15.39 11.00
CA THR A 731 10.21 -16.61 10.34
C THR A 731 9.61 -17.92 10.86
N LEU A 732 8.76 -17.87 11.89
CA LEU A 732 8.03 -19.01 12.48
C LEU A 732 6.66 -18.58 13.00
N ILE A 733 5.71 -19.53 13.02
CA ILE A 733 4.44 -19.42 13.76
C ILE A 733 4.16 -20.68 14.55
N GLY A 734 4.08 -20.51 15.86
CA GLY A 734 4.12 -21.58 16.84
C GLY A 734 5.42 -22.34 16.67
N ASN A 735 5.41 -23.32 15.76
CA ASN A 735 6.60 -24.04 15.32
C ASN A 735 6.69 -24.22 13.79
N GLU A 736 5.68 -23.81 13.02
CA GLU A 736 5.67 -23.99 11.56
C GLU A 736 6.58 -22.98 10.87
N LEU A 737 7.44 -23.49 10.00
CA LEU A 737 8.43 -22.69 9.29
C LEU A 737 7.71 -21.80 8.31
N THR A 738 7.52 -20.59 8.79
CA THR A 738 6.84 -19.57 8.07
C THR A 738 7.79 -18.37 7.99
N PRO A 739 8.67 -18.29 6.96
CA PRO A 739 9.55 -17.16 6.64
C PRO A 739 9.23 -16.62 5.23
N PHE A 740 8.41 -15.57 5.18
CA PHE A 740 7.67 -15.02 4.04
C PHE A 740 6.00 -14.94 3.98
N PHE A 741 4.95 -15.83 3.87
CA PHE A 741 3.47 -15.47 4.21
C PHE A 741 2.55 -16.26 5.21
N ALA A 742 1.22 -16.07 5.32
CA ALA A 742 0.29 -17.09 5.87
C ALA A 742 -1.21 -16.92 5.52
N ALA A 743 -2.06 -17.64 6.27
CA ALA A 743 -3.43 -17.44 6.71
C ALA A 743 -3.77 -18.57 7.70
N LEU A 744 -4.45 -18.40 8.84
CA LEU A 744 -4.94 -19.59 9.61
C LEU A 744 -6.23 -19.28 10.40
N GLU A 745 -6.84 -20.18 11.22
CA GLU A 745 -8.25 -20.27 11.75
C GLU A 745 -8.83 -19.32 12.87
N ALA A 746 -10.19 -19.23 13.01
CA ALA A 746 -11.01 -18.10 13.58
C ALA A 746 -11.38 -18.11 15.06
N GLN A 747 -11.88 -16.96 15.55
CA GLN A 747 -13.01 -16.97 16.47
C GLN A 747 -14.31 -16.61 15.75
N PRO A 748 -15.15 -17.59 15.39
CA PRO A 748 -16.45 -17.31 14.78
C PRO A 748 -17.32 -16.47 15.72
N ALA A 749 -18.26 -15.70 15.16
CA ALA A 749 -19.25 -14.92 15.92
C ALA A 749 -19.88 -15.69 17.11
N PRO A 750 -20.01 -15.05 18.30
CA PRO A 750 -20.42 -15.69 19.57
C PRO A 750 -21.92 -16.02 19.74
#